data_AF-A0A1V4U837-F1
#
_entry.id   AF-A0A1V4U837-F1
#
_cell.length_a   1.000
_cell.length_b   1.000
_cell.length_c   1.000
_cell.angle_alpha   90.00
_cell.angle_beta   90.00
_cell.angle_gamma   90.00
#
_symmetry.space_group_name_H-M   'P 1'
#
loop_
_entity.id
_entity.type
_entity.pdbx_description
1 polymer ?
#
loop_
_entity_poly.entity_id
_entity_poly.type
_entity_poly.pdbx_seq_one_letter_code
_entity_poly.pdbx_strand_id
1 'polypeptide(L)'
;MKSETMREGEVLVLSLGGRLDAQGAVEIDAVLKDLLRETDRTVVFDMSGVTYMSSAGIRTIVATEKRMKERGGRIHLSDLQPYPRSVLDMTGFSTVLSIHPTRREAVRAARATAGREIGVPVHAPLAVQTRGAEFEVTCTGQEACTLEITGFPLGEGSGGRENGPAIPVTIPVSACSLGFGSPGLPDDSEERVMGDFLSVGHVAAWVLPDSGDTLDYLVLEKSVAGIPLAASFLVSPSGPPAGEVRVRAVSPGGITLSDLFDSLHEIAKEVDPCYCGVLCTSFFADSPDVQTLDPAAVTPPAAMLAGCAVTVDAAALPGHLGGVVTDVLVRHLPGRPGVVPRVTALVFRDLFLGEGESACEAVERGLSSGVHALLRHLSPRTRVFRATLQLYVISDIRLHTGTSIVFDGDVPGWNPDYERITKSVHHDCSEVRLHPISGGYSGSLVFRDDAYDRSGRREMPFVLKLDRWENIRAEIEGYEGHVKRYIQNNATQIIQKARSGEYGGILYTFVGIQGPQSRIFSLEDYYRTHPTDEVLAVFEILFRRVLRAWYGQPRLRDLPLYQVYGDIFRYEDVRRWAESRYGITTGDETIDLPYGLGRSENPLYFMEHILPERRSWTWSVYEGSVHGDLNMKNVLMDDDRNLWLIDFAMTGHSHILRDVAKLESVLKLEMVPIESEDRLCELVALDRVFLTPKKLGEIPSLPEGIADPDVAKAFKVVQQLRRYADTITLLDEDILQYYLALLYYTLCVPAFTSVNDYMREYAWISSSLLCEALRMHGGD
;
A
#
# COMPACT_ATOMS: atom_id res chain seq x y z
N MET A 1 -43.55 -9.37 12.31
CA MET A 1 -42.31 -8.60 12.54
C MET A 1 -42.51 -7.75 13.80
N LYS A 2 -41.48 -7.54 14.62
CA LYS A 2 -41.55 -6.57 15.73
C LYS A 2 -41.15 -5.20 15.19
N SER A 3 -41.92 -4.17 15.50
CA SER A 3 -41.59 -2.80 15.14
C SER A 3 -41.84 -1.87 16.32
N GLU A 4 -40.85 -1.07 16.67
CA GLU A 4 -40.98 0.01 17.66
C GLU A 4 -40.84 1.35 16.94
N THR A 5 -41.66 2.32 17.33
CA THR A 5 -41.75 3.62 16.63
C THR A 5 -41.46 4.74 17.61
N MET A 6 -40.60 5.67 17.22
CA MET A 6 -40.27 6.86 18.01
C MET A 6 -40.19 8.09 17.11
N ARG A 7 -40.63 9.25 17.61
CA ARG A 7 -40.38 10.53 16.93
C ARG A 7 -39.29 11.29 17.67
N GLU A 8 -38.23 11.63 16.95
CA GLU A 8 -37.10 12.41 17.45
C GLU A 8 -37.07 13.79 16.79
N GLY A 9 -37.86 14.72 17.33
CA GLY A 9 -38.14 16.00 16.67
C GLY A 9 -39.09 15.79 15.49
N GLU A 10 -38.70 16.23 14.29
CA GLU A 10 -39.48 16.03 13.05
C GLU A 10 -39.24 14.67 12.37
N VAL A 11 -38.24 13.90 12.83
CA VAL A 11 -37.86 12.64 12.19
C VAL A 11 -38.62 11.46 12.82
N LEU A 12 -39.29 10.67 11.97
CA LEU A 12 -39.84 9.37 12.36
C LEU A 12 -38.75 8.30 12.33
N VAL A 13 -38.58 7.58 13.44
CA VAL A 13 -37.66 6.44 13.57
C VAL A 13 -38.47 5.16 13.77
N LEU A 14 -38.20 4.17 12.93
CA LEU A 14 -38.81 2.85 12.97
C LEU A 14 -37.73 1.80 13.24
N SER A 15 -37.68 1.27 14.47
CA SER A 15 -36.79 0.19 14.86
C SER A 15 -37.43 -1.16 14.55
N LEU A 16 -36.75 -1.96 13.74
CA LEU A 16 -37.27 -3.18 13.14
C LEU A 16 -36.59 -4.43 13.72
N GLY A 17 -37.39 -5.42 14.09
CA GLY A 17 -36.95 -6.67 14.69
C GLY A 17 -37.55 -7.91 14.03
N GLY A 18 -36.70 -8.88 13.70
CA GLY A 18 -37.07 -10.17 13.10
C GLY A 18 -36.86 -10.20 11.59
N ARG A 19 -37.81 -10.82 10.86
CA ARG A 19 -37.69 -11.09 9.43
C ARG A 19 -38.47 -10.06 8.61
N LEU A 20 -37.81 -9.44 7.63
CA LEU A 20 -38.40 -8.57 6.63
C LEU A 20 -38.69 -9.36 5.33
N ASP A 21 -39.65 -10.28 5.44
CA ASP A 21 -40.19 -11.09 4.34
C ASP A 21 -41.53 -10.54 3.83
N ALA A 22 -42.28 -11.31 3.03
CA ALA A 22 -43.57 -10.86 2.49
C ALA A 22 -44.57 -10.47 3.58
N GLN A 23 -44.57 -11.18 4.71
CA GLN A 23 -45.45 -10.85 5.84
C GLN A 23 -44.94 -9.60 6.57
N GLY A 24 -43.63 -9.51 6.84
CA GLY A 24 -43.04 -8.32 7.47
C GLY A 24 -43.20 -7.04 6.65
N ALA A 25 -43.13 -7.14 5.32
CA ALA A 25 -43.34 -6.02 4.40
C ALA A 25 -44.75 -5.41 4.52
N VAL A 26 -45.79 -6.26 4.56
CA VAL A 26 -47.18 -5.83 4.72
C VAL A 26 -47.39 -5.11 6.07
N GLU A 27 -46.78 -5.63 7.13
CA GLU A 27 -46.87 -5.03 8.46
C GLU A 27 -46.17 -3.66 8.52
N ILE A 28 -44.99 -3.52 7.92
CA ILE A 28 -44.29 -2.23 7.84
C ILE A 28 -45.08 -1.22 7.00
N ASP A 29 -45.63 -1.64 5.85
CA ASP A 29 -46.42 -0.75 5.01
C ASP A 29 -47.65 -0.20 5.75
N ALA A 30 -48.31 -1.03 6.59
CA ALA A 30 -49.40 -0.58 7.45
C ALA A 30 -48.93 0.47 8.48
N VAL A 31 -47.83 0.19 9.19
CA VAL A 31 -47.25 1.12 10.18
C VAL A 31 -46.84 2.46 9.55
N LEU A 32 -46.20 2.41 8.38
CA LEU A 32 -45.80 3.60 7.62
C LEU A 32 -47.00 4.38 7.05
N LYS A 33 -48.15 3.74 6.85
CA LYS A 33 -49.37 4.41 6.40
C LYS A 33 -50.06 5.15 7.54
N ASP A 34 -50.01 4.59 8.75
CA ASP A 34 -50.65 5.16 9.93
C ASP A 34 -49.82 6.29 10.57
N LEU A 35 -48.48 6.20 10.52
CA LEU A 35 -47.60 7.10 11.29
C LEU A 35 -46.96 8.24 10.49
N LEU A 36 -46.88 8.11 9.17
CA LEU A 36 -46.28 9.16 8.34
C LEU A 36 -47.27 10.28 8.07
N ARG A 37 -46.89 11.49 8.48
CA ARG A 37 -47.59 12.74 8.21
C ARG A 37 -47.31 13.16 6.78
N GLU A 38 -48.18 14.01 6.21
CA GLU A 38 -47.94 14.59 4.88
C GLU A 38 -46.71 15.49 4.83
N THR A 39 -46.37 16.12 5.96
CA THR A 39 -45.19 16.99 6.11
C THR A 39 -43.88 16.23 6.31
N ASP A 40 -43.92 14.93 6.62
CA ASP A 40 -42.69 14.16 6.84
C ASP A 40 -41.97 13.99 5.49
N ARG A 41 -40.72 14.47 5.45
CA ARG A 41 -39.79 14.36 4.31
C ARG A 41 -38.75 13.25 4.50
N THR A 42 -38.53 12.80 5.73
CA THR A 42 -37.51 11.81 6.06
C THR A 42 -38.01 10.73 7.02
N VAL A 43 -37.43 9.53 6.90
CA VAL A 43 -37.72 8.39 7.77
C VAL A 43 -36.42 7.64 8.05
N VAL A 44 -36.20 7.26 9.31
CA VAL A 44 -35.10 6.40 9.72
C VAL A 44 -35.62 4.99 9.98
N PHE A 45 -35.00 4.01 9.32
CA PHE A 45 -35.21 2.58 9.58
C PHE A 45 -33.99 2.05 10.35
N ASP A 46 -34.18 1.73 11.62
CA ASP A 46 -33.18 1.07 12.43
C ASP A 46 -33.27 -0.44 12.22
N MET A 47 -32.26 -0.99 11.56
CA MET A 47 -32.21 -2.37 11.07
C MET A 47 -31.47 -3.30 12.02
N SER A 48 -31.11 -2.84 13.23
CA SER A 48 -30.32 -3.60 14.21
C SER A 48 -30.93 -4.95 14.56
N GLY A 49 -32.26 -5.05 14.61
CA GLY A 49 -32.98 -6.28 14.91
C GLY A 49 -33.35 -7.12 13.68
N VAL A 50 -33.02 -6.70 12.45
CA VAL A 50 -33.46 -7.36 11.22
C VAL A 50 -32.49 -8.48 10.83
N THR A 51 -32.90 -9.72 11.02
CA THR A 51 -32.04 -10.90 10.78
C THR A 51 -32.18 -11.49 9.38
N TYR A 52 -33.20 -11.08 8.62
CA TYR A 52 -33.47 -11.58 7.28
C TYR A 52 -34.22 -10.55 6.44
N MET A 53 -33.90 -10.46 5.14
CA MET A 53 -34.57 -9.61 4.17
C MET A 53 -34.81 -10.38 2.85
N SER A 54 -36.01 -10.26 2.29
CA SER A 54 -36.37 -10.82 0.96
C SER A 54 -36.66 -9.73 -0.07
N SER A 55 -36.94 -10.12 -1.31
CA SER A 55 -37.36 -9.18 -2.38
C SER A 55 -38.60 -8.35 -2.02
N ALA A 56 -39.51 -8.87 -1.18
CA ALA A 56 -40.65 -8.11 -0.68
C ALA A 56 -40.22 -6.97 0.25
N GLY A 57 -39.25 -7.24 1.13
CA GLY A 57 -38.67 -6.24 2.02
C GLY A 57 -37.99 -5.08 1.29
N ILE A 58 -37.19 -5.41 0.28
CA ILE A 58 -36.52 -4.41 -0.58
C ILE A 58 -37.57 -3.52 -1.25
N ARG A 59 -38.65 -4.09 -1.78
CA ARG A 59 -39.72 -3.31 -2.43
C ARG A 59 -40.37 -2.30 -1.48
N THR A 60 -40.64 -2.68 -0.23
CA THR A 60 -41.20 -1.76 0.78
C THR A 60 -40.25 -0.60 1.11
N ILE A 61 -38.95 -0.89 1.28
CA ILE A 61 -37.92 0.13 1.49
C ILE A 61 -37.83 1.08 0.30
N VAL A 62 -37.75 0.55 -0.93
CA VAL A 62 -37.66 1.34 -2.17
C VAL A 62 -38.93 2.16 -2.42
N ALA A 63 -40.11 1.62 -2.13
CA ALA A 63 -41.38 2.35 -2.25
C ALA A 63 -41.42 3.54 -1.27
N THR A 64 -40.91 3.35 -0.05
CA THR A 64 -40.81 4.43 0.95
C THR A 64 -39.80 5.49 0.51
N GLU A 65 -38.65 5.08 -0.02
CA GLU A 65 -37.64 5.99 -0.60
C GLU A 65 -38.24 6.85 -1.71
N LYS A 66 -39.00 6.25 -2.64
CA LYS A 66 -39.67 6.99 -3.70
C LYS A 66 -40.67 8.01 -3.14
N ARG A 67 -41.46 7.62 -2.14
CA ARG A 67 -42.45 8.49 -1.48
C ARG A 67 -41.80 9.68 -0.77
N MET A 68 -40.65 9.48 -0.14
CA MET A 68 -39.91 10.57 0.51
C MET A 68 -39.25 11.49 -0.52
N LYS A 69 -38.72 10.94 -1.62
CA LYS A 69 -38.16 11.71 -2.74
C LYS A 69 -39.17 12.64 -3.41
N GLU A 70 -40.41 12.18 -3.60
CA GLU A 70 -41.50 13.02 -4.12
C GLU A 70 -41.80 14.24 -3.23
N ARG A 71 -41.39 14.19 -1.95
CA ARG A 71 -41.53 15.28 -0.96
C ARG A 71 -40.23 16.07 -0.73
N GLY A 72 -39.22 15.88 -1.59
CA GLY A 72 -37.93 16.57 -1.47
C GLY A 72 -37.02 16.03 -0.36
N GLY A 73 -37.28 14.84 0.18
CA GLY A 73 -36.42 14.18 1.16
C GLY A 73 -36.03 12.76 0.75
N ARG A 74 -35.70 11.92 1.73
CA ARG A 74 -35.24 10.53 1.51
C ARG A 74 -35.35 9.69 2.78
N ILE A 75 -35.19 8.37 2.66
CA ILE A 75 -35.06 7.48 3.82
C ILE A 75 -33.59 7.30 4.21
N HIS A 76 -33.39 6.91 5.46
CA HIS A 76 -32.09 6.57 6.01
C HIS A 76 -32.19 5.23 6.73
N LEU A 77 -31.31 4.28 6.40
CA LEU A 77 -31.19 2.99 7.06
C LEU A 77 -30.04 3.05 8.06
N SER A 78 -30.18 2.42 9.22
CA SER A 78 -29.09 2.28 10.20
C SER A 78 -28.88 0.86 10.67
N ASP A 79 -27.70 0.55 11.22
CA ASP A 79 -27.42 -0.69 11.95
C ASP A 79 -27.72 -1.98 11.15
N LEU A 80 -27.42 -1.95 9.84
CA LEU A 80 -27.68 -3.03 8.90
C LEU A 80 -26.89 -4.30 9.24
N GLN A 81 -27.61 -5.41 9.46
CA GLN A 81 -27.01 -6.71 9.76
C GLN A 81 -26.34 -7.35 8.51
N PRO A 82 -25.36 -8.26 8.67
CA PRO A 82 -24.56 -8.79 7.57
C PRO A 82 -25.37 -9.41 6.42
N TYR A 83 -26.41 -10.18 6.74
CA TYR A 83 -27.24 -10.84 5.73
C TYR A 83 -28.10 -9.85 4.93
N PRO A 84 -28.94 -8.98 5.56
CA PRO A 84 -29.63 -7.91 4.82
C PRO A 84 -28.69 -6.99 4.04
N ARG A 85 -27.48 -6.69 4.55
CA ARG A 85 -26.47 -5.91 3.82
C ARG A 85 -26.02 -6.61 2.55
N SER A 86 -25.61 -7.87 2.64
CA SER A 86 -25.23 -8.69 1.48
C SER A 86 -26.35 -8.75 0.43
N VAL A 87 -27.61 -8.85 0.85
CA VAL A 87 -28.76 -8.81 -0.05
C VAL A 87 -28.90 -7.46 -0.78
N LEU A 88 -28.68 -6.33 -0.10
CA LEU A 88 -28.69 -5.00 -0.73
C LEU A 88 -27.48 -4.79 -1.68
N ASP A 89 -26.32 -5.33 -1.34
CA ASP A 89 -25.11 -5.26 -2.17
C ASP A 89 -25.27 -6.09 -3.46
N MET A 90 -25.73 -7.33 -3.35
CA MET A 90 -26.00 -8.20 -4.51
C MET A 90 -27.02 -7.61 -5.48
N THR A 91 -27.94 -6.78 -4.98
CA THR A 91 -28.99 -6.14 -5.78
C THR A 91 -28.63 -4.72 -6.25
N GLY A 92 -27.47 -4.20 -5.83
CA GLY A 92 -26.99 -2.85 -6.15
C GLY A 92 -27.70 -1.71 -5.41
N PHE A 93 -28.67 -2.01 -4.52
CA PHE A 93 -29.44 -0.98 -3.81
C PHE A 93 -28.65 -0.29 -2.69
N SER A 94 -27.56 -0.89 -2.21
CA SER A 94 -26.68 -0.25 -1.23
C SER A 94 -26.04 1.05 -1.76
N THR A 95 -25.90 1.20 -3.08
CA THR A 95 -25.38 2.42 -3.72
C THR A 95 -26.43 3.53 -3.87
N VAL A 96 -27.72 3.18 -3.80
CA VAL A 96 -28.84 4.11 -4.05
C VAL A 96 -29.48 4.61 -2.75
N LEU A 97 -29.47 3.77 -1.71
CA LEU A 97 -30.08 4.05 -0.41
C LEU A 97 -29.09 4.74 0.53
N SER A 98 -29.58 5.63 1.40
CA SER A 98 -28.75 6.21 2.45
C SER A 98 -28.61 5.22 3.61
N ILE A 99 -27.46 4.55 3.70
CA ILE A 99 -27.15 3.58 4.75
C ILE A 99 -26.12 4.20 5.69
N HIS A 100 -26.38 4.11 6.98
CA HIS A 100 -25.53 4.64 8.05
C HIS A 100 -25.14 3.53 9.04
N PRO A 101 -23.93 3.58 9.60
CA PRO A 101 -23.51 2.68 10.66
C PRO A 101 -24.47 2.64 11.85
N THR A 102 -24.93 3.79 12.34
CA THR A 102 -25.71 3.89 13.59
C THR A 102 -27.02 4.66 13.45
N ARG A 103 -28.02 4.31 14.27
CA ARG A 103 -29.32 5.00 14.35
C ARG A 103 -29.16 6.50 14.53
N ARG A 104 -28.22 6.92 15.35
CA ARG A 104 -27.98 8.34 15.63
C ARG A 104 -27.46 9.09 14.40
N GLU A 105 -26.55 8.49 13.61
CA GLU A 105 -26.09 9.08 12.35
C GLU A 105 -27.22 9.19 11.32
N ALA A 106 -28.06 8.16 11.22
CA ALA A 106 -29.23 8.19 10.37
C ALA A 106 -30.22 9.30 10.79
N VAL A 107 -30.46 9.49 12.09
CA VAL A 107 -31.29 10.60 12.61
C VAL A 107 -30.66 11.96 12.31
N ARG A 108 -29.33 12.11 12.47
CA ARG A 108 -28.62 13.35 12.13
C ARG A 108 -28.77 13.70 10.64
N ALA A 109 -28.53 12.73 9.76
CA ALA A 109 -28.69 12.91 8.31
C ALA A 109 -30.15 13.24 7.93
N ALA A 110 -31.11 12.60 8.60
CA ALA A 110 -32.53 12.86 8.42
C ALA A 110 -32.92 14.29 8.85
N ARG A 111 -32.33 14.81 9.94
CA ARG A 111 -32.53 16.19 10.39
C ARG A 111 -31.91 17.21 9.44
N ALA A 112 -30.69 16.96 8.96
CA ALA A 112 -30.04 17.82 7.97
C ALA A 112 -30.84 17.89 6.65
N THR A 113 -31.45 16.78 6.25
CA THR A 113 -32.30 16.72 5.06
C THR A 113 -33.66 17.41 5.30
N ALA A 114 -34.23 17.30 6.50
CA ALA A 114 -35.48 17.98 6.87
C ALA A 114 -35.31 19.50 7.07
N GLY A 115 -34.16 19.95 7.59
CA GLY A 115 -33.87 21.34 7.95
C GLY A 115 -33.50 22.28 6.78
N ARG A 116 -33.38 21.78 5.54
CA ARG A 116 -32.95 22.56 4.36
C ARG A 116 -33.91 23.69 3.90
N GLU A 117 -34.95 24.03 4.66
CA GLU A 117 -35.86 25.17 4.37
C GLU A 117 -36.18 26.11 5.55
N ILE A 118 -35.52 26.00 6.71
CA ILE A 118 -35.58 27.08 7.70
C ILE A 118 -34.53 28.12 7.33
N GLY A 119 -34.91 29.05 6.46
CA GLY A 119 -34.12 30.23 6.15
C GLY A 119 -33.94 31.11 7.40
N VAL A 120 -32.84 30.91 8.12
CA VAL A 120 -32.19 32.03 8.80
C VAL A 120 -31.51 32.85 7.70
N PRO A 121 -31.74 34.16 7.58
CA PRO A 121 -31.07 34.96 6.57
C PRO A 121 -29.56 34.93 6.84
N VAL A 122 -28.82 34.22 5.99
CA VAL A 122 -27.39 34.44 5.80
C VAL A 122 -27.23 35.92 5.44
N HIS A 123 -26.26 36.60 6.04
CA HIS A 123 -25.74 37.96 5.73
C HIS A 123 -25.89 39.08 6.78
N ALA A 124 -26.52 38.90 7.94
CA ALA A 124 -26.41 39.88 9.03
C ALA A 124 -25.28 39.48 10.00
N PRO A 125 -24.22 40.30 10.20
CA PRO A 125 -23.20 40.00 11.20
C PRO A 125 -23.82 39.95 12.59
N LEU A 126 -23.59 38.87 13.32
CA LEU A 126 -24.02 38.71 14.71
C LEU A 126 -22.98 39.41 15.60
N ALA A 127 -23.40 40.43 16.33
CA ALA A 127 -22.59 41.11 17.31
C ALA A 127 -22.88 40.56 18.71
N VAL A 128 -21.89 39.93 19.35
CA VAL A 128 -22.00 39.38 20.70
C VAL A 128 -20.97 40.06 21.60
N GLN A 129 -21.37 40.45 22.80
CA GLN A 129 -20.45 40.89 23.84
C GLN A 129 -20.42 39.86 24.96
N THR A 130 -19.27 39.24 25.17
CA THR A 130 -19.06 38.26 26.24
C THR A 130 -17.62 38.32 26.72
N ARG A 131 -17.39 37.96 27.99
CA ARG A 131 -16.06 37.90 28.63
C ARG A 131 -15.15 39.11 28.39
N GLY A 132 -15.73 40.30 28.26
CA GLY A 132 -14.99 41.56 28.09
C GLY A 132 -14.43 41.81 26.68
N ALA A 133 -14.95 41.12 25.65
CA ALA A 133 -14.66 41.38 24.25
C ALA A 133 -15.94 41.48 23.40
N GLU A 134 -15.84 42.22 22.31
CA GLU A 134 -16.85 42.30 21.26
C GLU A 134 -16.49 41.32 20.15
N PHE A 135 -17.46 40.50 19.73
CA PHE A 135 -17.35 39.52 18.68
C PHE A 135 -18.30 39.91 17.55
N GLU A 136 -17.78 40.04 16.34
CA GLU A 136 -18.56 40.23 15.12
C GLU A 136 -18.41 38.96 14.27
N VAL A 137 -19.51 38.22 14.13
CA VAL A 137 -19.54 36.89 13.51
C VAL A 137 -20.25 36.96 12.17
N THR A 138 -19.56 36.56 11.10
CA THR A 138 -20.12 36.47 9.75
C THR A 138 -20.13 35.01 9.31
N CYS A 139 -21.31 34.42 9.15
CA CYS A 139 -21.46 33.03 8.74
C CYS A 139 -21.45 32.91 7.21
N THR A 140 -20.69 31.97 6.67
CA THR A 140 -20.51 31.75 5.22
C THR A 140 -21.30 30.54 4.67
N GLY A 141 -22.17 29.94 5.48
CA GLY A 141 -22.98 28.77 5.13
C GLY A 141 -22.50 27.51 5.84
N GLN A 142 -23.40 26.54 6.08
CA GLN A 142 -23.11 25.30 6.80
C GLN A 142 -22.79 24.15 5.83
N GLU A 143 -21.52 24.01 5.44
CA GLU A 143 -21.02 22.73 4.94
C GLU A 143 -20.46 21.91 6.10
N ALA A 144 -20.67 20.59 6.07
CA ALA A 144 -20.19 19.71 7.12
C ALA A 144 -18.66 19.62 7.07
N CYS A 145 -17.99 20.09 8.13
CA CYS A 145 -16.53 19.98 8.26
C CYS A 145 -16.16 18.74 9.09
N THR A 146 -15.22 17.94 8.59
CA THR A 146 -14.66 16.79 9.32
C THR A 146 -13.23 17.10 9.74
N LEU A 147 -12.87 16.78 10.98
CA LEU A 147 -11.50 16.89 11.47
C LEU A 147 -10.74 15.61 11.11
N GLU A 148 -9.74 15.73 10.25
CA GLU A 148 -8.85 14.65 9.87
C GLU A 148 -7.67 14.62 10.84
N ILE A 149 -7.45 13.47 11.49
CA ILE A 149 -6.30 13.23 12.39
C ILE A 149 -5.46 12.13 11.76
N THR A 150 -4.25 12.47 11.32
CA THR A 150 -3.28 11.52 10.76
C THR A 150 -2.28 11.09 11.82
N GLY A 151 -2.00 9.79 11.89
CA GLY A 151 -1.03 9.22 12.81
C GLY A 151 -1.40 9.35 14.30
N PHE A 152 -0.40 9.27 15.17
CA PHE A 152 -0.58 9.37 16.63
C PHE A 152 0.49 10.27 17.25
N PRO A 153 0.16 11.03 18.31
CA PRO A 153 1.15 11.77 19.08
C PRO A 153 2.23 10.83 19.65
N LEU A 154 3.50 11.25 19.61
CA LEU A 154 4.64 10.50 20.16
C LEU A 154 4.43 10.15 21.65
N GLY A 155 4.78 8.92 22.04
CA GLY A 155 4.61 8.41 23.41
C GLY A 155 5.76 8.75 24.36
N GLU A 156 5.53 8.66 25.68
CA GLU A 156 6.59 8.74 26.69
C GLU A 156 7.52 7.52 26.60
N GLY A 157 8.79 7.73 26.21
CA GLY A 157 9.84 6.72 26.39
C GLY A 157 10.85 6.54 25.26
N SER A 158 10.58 7.03 24.04
CA SER A 158 11.54 6.91 22.93
C SER A 158 12.57 8.04 22.99
N GLY A 159 13.59 7.88 23.84
CA GLY A 159 14.82 8.66 23.73
C GLY A 159 15.33 8.59 22.29
N GLY A 160 15.46 9.77 21.66
CA GLY A 160 15.87 10.02 20.28
C GLY A 160 16.15 8.80 19.40
N ARG A 161 15.15 8.37 18.62
CA ARG A 161 15.25 7.77 17.26
C ARG A 161 13.98 7.09 16.76
N GLU A 162 12.97 6.84 17.60
CA GLU A 162 11.69 6.29 17.12
C GLU A 162 10.65 7.39 16.91
N ASN A 163 10.79 8.13 15.81
CA ASN A 163 9.67 8.88 15.24
C ASN A 163 8.61 7.84 14.79
N GLY A 164 7.34 8.00 15.16
CA GLY A 164 6.27 7.15 14.63
C GLY A 164 6.29 7.10 13.09
N PRO A 165 5.78 6.03 12.45
CA PRO A 165 5.92 5.86 11.01
C PRO A 165 5.32 7.06 10.27
N ALA A 166 6.14 7.70 9.45
CA ALA A 166 5.76 8.79 8.57
C ALA A 166 4.60 8.35 7.66
N ILE A 167 3.46 9.04 7.73
CA ILE A 167 2.33 8.81 6.84
C ILE A 167 2.31 9.95 5.80
N PRO A 168 2.39 9.64 4.50
CA PRO A 168 2.21 10.66 3.47
C PRO A 168 0.75 11.12 3.43
N VAL A 169 0.56 12.44 3.36
CA VAL A 169 -0.74 13.10 3.39
C VAL A 169 -0.68 14.38 2.56
N THR A 170 -1.78 14.75 1.91
CA THR A 170 -1.93 16.06 1.26
C THR A 170 -2.98 16.86 2.01
N ILE A 171 -2.62 18.04 2.49
CA ILE A 171 -3.57 18.95 3.16
C ILE A 171 -4.02 20.07 2.22
N PRO A 172 -5.27 20.55 2.31
CA PRO A 172 -5.73 21.66 1.50
C PRO A 172 -5.18 23.00 2.02
N VAL A 173 -4.77 23.90 1.12
CA VAL A 173 -4.31 25.26 1.50
C VAL A 173 -5.41 26.13 2.09
N SER A 174 -6.68 25.74 1.87
CA SER A 174 -7.85 26.41 2.47
C SER A 174 -8.02 26.09 3.96
N ALA A 175 -7.28 25.12 4.50
CA ALA A 175 -7.34 24.71 5.89
C ALA A 175 -6.08 25.13 6.65
N CYS A 176 -6.20 25.31 7.97
CA CYS A 176 -5.03 25.36 8.84
C CYS A 176 -4.77 23.97 9.42
N SER A 177 -3.53 23.51 9.32
CA SER A 177 -3.14 22.19 9.85
C SER A 177 -1.93 22.33 10.76
N LEU A 178 -1.91 21.55 11.84
CA LEU A 178 -0.83 21.55 12.83
C LEU A 178 -0.47 20.12 13.23
N GLY A 179 0.78 19.88 13.61
CA GLY A 179 1.23 18.56 14.04
C GLY A 179 2.74 18.39 14.02
N PHE A 180 3.20 17.20 13.67
CA PHE A 180 4.59 16.80 13.55
C PHE A 180 4.84 16.15 12.18
N GLY A 181 5.66 16.78 11.34
CA GLY A 181 5.91 16.35 9.97
C GLY A 181 6.87 17.25 9.22
N SER A 182 6.98 17.04 7.91
CA SER A 182 7.77 17.88 6.99
C SER A 182 7.15 17.92 5.58
N PRO A 183 7.29 19.03 4.83
CA PRO A 183 6.81 19.13 3.45
C PRO A 183 7.48 18.18 2.48
N GLY A 184 6.69 17.68 1.53
CA GLY A 184 7.05 16.75 0.46
C GLY A 184 6.82 15.28 0.82
N LEU A 185 6.62 14.45 -0.21
CA LEU A 185 6.49 13.00 -0.06
C LEU A 185 7.87 12.38 0.25
N PRO A 186 7.92 11.21 0.90
CA PRO A 186 9.17 10.46 1.06
C PRO A 186 9.78 10.20 -0.32
N ASP A 187 10.97 10.77 -0.59
CA ASP A 187 11.77 10.43 -1.78
C ASP A 187 12.71 9.26 -1.44
N ASP A 188 13.10 8.50 -2.48
CA ASP A 188 13.84 7.22 -2.42
C ASP A 188 15.19 7.23 -1.65
N SER A 189 15.71 8.39 -1.19
CA SER A 189 17.12 8.52 -0.80
C SER A 189 17.43 8.87 0.66
N GLU A 190 16.54 9.49 1.45
CA GLU A 190 16.90 9.94 2.81
C GLU A 190 15.75 9.85 3.81
N GLU A 191 16.05 9.35 5.03
CA GLU A 191 15.18 9.53 6.20
C GLU A 191 14.97 11.03 6.43
N ARG A 192 13.78 11.53 6.08
CA ARG A 192 13.44 12.93 6.33
C ARG A 192 13.26 13.16 7.81
N VAL A 193 14.02 14.12 8.32
CA VAL A 193 13.87 14.59 9.69
C VAL A 193 12.56 15.39 9.78
N MET A 194 11.66 14.95 10.66
CA MET A 194 10.37 15.58 10.93
C MET A 194 10.46 16.50 12.14
N GLY A 195 9.58 17.50 12.21
CA GLY A 195 9.56 18.48 13.27
C GLY A 195 8.16 19.03 13.55
N ASP A 196 8.06 19.95 14.51
CA ASP A 196 6.81 20.68 14.76
C ASP A 196 6.39 21.41 13.48
N PHE A 197 5.14 21.24 13.06
CA PHE A 197 4.63 21.70 11.77
C PHE A 197 3.38 22.57 11.95
N LEU A 198 3.28 23.63 11.15
CA LEU A 198 2.10 24.49 11.02
C LEU A 198 1.90 24.92 9.57
N SER A 199 0.64 24.90 9.12
CA SER A 199 0.22 25.48 7.84
C SER A 199 -0.88 26.51 8.05
N VAL A 200 -0.76 27.63 7.34
CA VAL A 200 -1.74 28.72 7.30
C VAL A 200 -1.78 29.26 5.88
N GLY A 201 -2.87 28.99 5.16
CA GLY A 201 -2.98 29.38 3.74
C GLY A 201 -1.93 28.68 2.88
N HIS A 202 -1.21 29.46 2.06
CA HIS A 202 -0.15 28.97 1.17
C HIS A 202 1.22 28.84 1.87
N VAL A 203 1.25 28.94 3.19
CA VAL A 203 2.47 28.83 4.00
C VAL A 203 2.50 27.50 4.73
N ALA A 204 3.62 26.80 4.63
CA ALA A 204 3.98 25.64 5.44
C ALA A 204 5.27 25.94 6.21
N ALA A 205 5.26 25.86 7.53
CA ALA A 205 6.40 26.17 8.39
C ALA A 205 6.68 25.02 9.37
N TRP A 206 7.95 24.71 9.61
CA TRP A 206 8.35 23.64 10.53
C TRP A 206 9.69 23.89 11.21
N VAL A 207 9.93 23.22 12.33
CA VAL A 207 11.19 23.32 13.10
C VAL A 207 11.80 21.95 13.28
N LEU A 208 12.99 21.74 12.72
CA LEU A 208 13.72 20.48 12.84
C LEU A 208 14.24 20.25 14.28
N PRO A 209 14.31 19.00 14.76
CA PRO A 209 15.03 18.63 15.97
C PRO A 209 16.46 19.17 15.92
N ASP A 210 16.93 19.71 17.06
CA ASP A 210 18.29 20.26 17.23
C ASP A 210 18.64 21.50 16.39
N SER A 211 17.69 22.11 15.67
CA SER A 211 17.95 23.33 14.86
C SER A 211 18.10 24.62 15.68
N GLY A 212 18.00 24.53 17.01
CA GLY A 212 18.08 25.69 17.91
C GLY A 212 16.99 26.72 17.67
N ASP A 213 15.74 26.28 17.45
CA ASP A 213 14.57 27.10 17.11
C ASP A 213 14.61 27.76 15.71
N THR A 214 15.51 27.34 14.83
CA THR A 214 15.52 27.82 13.44
C THR A 214 14.27 27.34 12.72
N LEU A 215 13.50 28.29 12.19
CA LEU A 215 12.27 28.07 11.44
C LEU A 215 12.57 27.88 9.95
N ASP A 216 12.19 26.72 9.41
CA ASP A 216 12.10 26.50 7.98
C ASP A 216 10.67 26.73 7.49
N TYR A 217 10.51 27.23 6.27
CA TYR A 217 9.20 27.47 5.68
C TYR A 217 9.20 27.41 4.15
N LEU A 218 8.03 27.14 3.59
CA LEU A 218 7.70 27.24 2.18
C LEU A 218 6.52 28.19 2.01
N VAL A 219 6.65 29.11 1.04
CA VAL A 219 5.54 29.93 0.55
C VAL A 219 5.20 29.42 -0.84
N LEU A 220 4.01 28.84 -1.00
CA LEU A 220 3.56 28.19 -2.21
C LEU A 220 2.92 29.18 -3.19
N GLU A 221 2.95 28.86 -4.48
CA GLU A 221 2.23 29.63 -5.49
C GLU A 221 0.71 29.56 -5.25
N LYS A 222 0.00 30.65 -5.52
CA LYS A 222 -1.47 30.75 -5.33
C LYS A 222 -2.27 29.70 -6.12
N SER A 223 -1.67 29.10 -7.16
CA SER A 223 -2.24 28.04 -8.01
C SER A 223 -2.27 26.66 -7.31
N VAL A 224 -1.48 26.46 -6.26
CA VAL A 224 -1.38 25.19 -5.54
C VAL A 224 -2.59 25.01 -4.62
N ALA A 225 -3.33 23.92 -4.79
CA ALA A 225 -4.53 23.62 -3.99
C ALA A 225 -4.24 22.81 -2.72
N GLY A 226 -3.10 22.15 -2.63
CA GLY A 226 -2.74 21.33 -1.48
C GLY A 226 -1.24 21.13 -1.30
N ILE A 227 -0.86 20.81 -0.07
CA ILE A 227 0.54 20.69 0.37
C ILE A 227 0.81 19.21 0.66
N PRO A 228 1.66 18.53 -0.14
CA PRO A 228 2.09 17.17 0.17
C PRO A 228 3.03 17.20 1.38
N LEU A 229 2.83 16.28 2.31
CA LEU A 229 3.52 16.20 3.59
C LEU A 229 3.79 14.75 3.94
N ALA A 230 4.86 14.51 4.68
CA ALA A 230 5.03 13.30 5.48
C ALA A 230 4.80 13.69 6.95
N ALA A 231 3.85 13.04 7.63
CA ALA A 231 3.50 13.37 9.01
C ALA A 231 3.37 12.12 9.88
N SER A 232 3.95 12.15 11.08
CA SER A 232 3.72 11.12 12.10
C SER A 232 2.52 11.47 12.99
N PHE A 233 2.15 12.75 13.04
CA PHE A 233 0.93 13.25 13.65
C PHE A 233 0.48 14.53 12.93
N LEU A 234 -0.78 14.64 12.52
CA LEU A 234 -1.31 15.85 11.90
C LEU A 234 -2.79 16.01 12.20
N VAL A 235 -3.22 17.24 12.47
CA VAL A 235 -4.63 17.61 12.60
C VAL A 235 -4.98 18.62 11.53
N SER A 236 -6.00 18.34 10.72
CA SER A 236 -6.40 19.17 9.58
C SER A 236 -7.92 19.13 9.36
N PRO A 237 -8.61 20.28 9.23
CA PRO A 237 -10.01 20.31 8.80
C PRO A 237 -10.13 20.10 7.28
N SER A 238 -11.13 19.32 6.85
CA SER A 238 -11.34 18.95 5.43
C SER A 238 -12.28 19.86 4.63
N GLY A 239 -13.01 20.77 5.30
CA GLY A 239 -14.01 21.64 4.68
C GLY A 239 -13.70 23.13 4.83
N PRO A 240 -14.43 24.01 4.10
CA PRO A 240 -14.28 25.46 4.25
C PRO A 240 -14.69 25.93 5.65
N PRO A 241 -14.22 27.11 6.10
CA PRO A 241 -14.67 27.68 7.37
C PRO A 241 -16.17 27.98 7.32
N ALA A 242 -16.83 27.74 8.45
CA ALA A 242 -18.24 28.04 8.68
C ALA A 242 -18.50 29.55 8.79
N GLY A 243 -17.47 30.34 9.09
CA GLY A 243 -17.55 31.79 9.13
C GLY A 243 -16.26 32.48 9.56
N GLU A 244 -16.27 33.80 9.47
CA GLU A 244 -15.23 34.69 9.99
C GLU A 244 -15.71 35.32 11.31
N VAL A 245 -14.82 35.42 12.29
CA VAL A 245 -15.06 36.09 13.57
C VAL A 245 -14.02 37.18 13.77
N ARG A 246 -14.47 38.41 13.98
CA ARG A 246 -13.62 39.53 14.39
C ARG A 246 -13.82 39.81 15.86
N VAL A 247 -12.71 39.95 16.57
CA VAL A 247 -12.70 40.12 18.02
C VAL A 247 -11.98 41.40 18.39
N ARG A 248 -12.57 42.16 19.30
CA ARG A 248 -11.96 43.36 19.89
C ARG A 248 -12.16 43.34 21.40
N ALA A 249 -11.06 43.32 22.16
CA ALA A 249 -11.13 43.44 23.61
C ALA A 249 -11.64 44.83 24.02
N VAL A 250 -12.58 44.86 24.98
CA VAL A 250 -13.11 46.10 25.56
C VAL A 250 -12.16 46.64 26.64
N SER A 251 -11.43 45.75 27.31
CA SER A 251 -10.50 46.11 28.39
C SER A 251 -9.07 46.38 27.87
N PRO A 252 -8.32 47.28 28.52
CA PRO A 252 -6.89 47.50 28.23
C PRO A 252 -6.00 46.29 28.52
N GLY A 253 -6.54 45.23 29.14
CA GLY A 253 -5.79 44.01 29.47
C GLY A 253 -5.86 42.93 28.38
N GLY A 254 -6.63 43.12 27.31
CA GLY A 254 -6.91 42.08 26.31
C GLY A 254 -7.84 40.98 26.85
N ILE A 255 -8.22 40.04 25.96
CA ILE A 255 -8.92 38.80 26.29
C ILE A 255 -7.92 37.64 26.26
N THR A 256 -8.02 36.68 27.19
CA THR A 256 -7.16 35.49 27.16
C THR A 256 -7.59 34.55 26.04
N LEU A 257 -6.67 33.77 25.47
CA LEU A 257 -7.03 32.73 24.49
C LEU A 257 -8.04 31.73 25.07
N SER A 258 -7.94 31.39 26.37
CA SER A 258 -8.93 30.54 27.04
C SER A 258 -10.34 31.15 27.00
N ASP A 259 -10.48 32.41 27.41
CA ASP A 259 -11.78 33.09 27.41
C ASP A 259 -12.31 33.33 25.99
N LEU A 260 -11.40 33.58 25.04
CA LEU A 260 -11.72 33.69 23.63
C LEU A 260 -12.36 32.39 23.12
N PHE A 261 -11.74 31.24 23.36
CA PHE A 261 -12.25 29.95 22.90
C PHE A 261 -13.56 29.55 23.60
N ASP A 262 -13.68 29.78 24.91
CA ASP A 262 -14.93 29.55 25.64
C ASP A 262 -16.09 30.38 25.03
N SER A 263 -15.82 31.63 24.67
CA SER A 263 -16.80 32.52 24.02
C SER A 263 -17.19 32.00 22.63
N LEU A 264 -16.23 31.51 21.83
CA LEU A 264 -16.51 30.91 20.52
C LEU A 264 -17.34 29.63 20.63
N HIS A 265 -17.14 28.83 21.68
CA HIS A 265 -17.97 27.67 22.00
C HIS A 265 -19.41 28.05 22.33
N GLU A 266 -19.62 29.10 23.13
CA GLU A 266 -20.94 29.64 23.44
C GLU A 266 -21.63 30.14 22.16
N ILE A 267 -20.92 30.91 21.33
CA ILE A 267 -21.41 31.40 20.03
C ILE A 267 -21.76 30.23 19.10
N ALA A 268 -20.90 29.22 18.98
CA ALA A 268 -21.13 28.07 18.12
C ALA A 268 -22.39 27.27 18.52
N LYS A 269 -22.67 27.14 19.82
CA LYS A 269 -23.91 26.51 20.33
C LYS A 269 -25.17 27.28 19.93
N GLU A 270 -25.08 28.60 19.87
CA GLU A 270 -26.22 29.46 19.51
C GLU A 270 -26.45 29.51 18.00
N VAL A 271 -25.37 29.54 17.23
CA VAL A 271 -25.40 29.73 15.77
C VAL A 271 -25.57 28.40 15.02
N ASP A 272 -25.07 27.29 15.56
CA ASP A 272 -25.15 25.96 14.95
C ASP A 272 -25.79 24.93 15.89
N PRO A 273 -27.08 24.57 15.68
CA PRO A 273 -27.76 23.53 16.46
C PRO A 273 -27.13 22.13 16.33
N CYS A 274 -26.27 21.91 15.35
CA CYS A 274 -25.56 20.66 15.10
C CYS A 274 -24.16 20.63 15.74
N TYR A 275 -23.78 21.67 16.49
CA TYR A 275 -22.49 21.73 17.17
C TYR A 275 -22.22 20.54 18.08
N CYS A 276 -21.10 19.84 17.86
CA CYS A 276 -20.76 18.62 18.60
C CYS A 276 -19.62 18.79 19.61
N GLY A 277 -19.29 20.02 20.00
CA GLY A 277 -18.29 20.28 21.04
C GLY A 277 -16.85 20.44 20.55
N VAL A 278 -16.57 20.45 19.24
CA VAL A 278 -15.21 20.59 18.70
C VAL A 278 -15.13 21.75 17.71
N LEU A 279 -14.14 22.63 17.90
CA LEU A 279 -13.82 23.73 16.99
C LEU A 279 -12.37 23.63 16.53
N CYS A 280 -12.15 23.95 15.26
CA CYS A 280 -10.83 24.33 14.76
C CYS A 280 -10.88 25.80 14.34
N THR A 281 -9.82 26.55 14.59
CA THR A 281 -9.74 27.98 14.24
C THR A 281 -8.38 28.34 13.68
N SER A 282 -8.33 28.97 12.52
CA SER A 282 -7.14 29.74 12.13
C SER A 282 -7.30 31.17 12.61
N PHE A 283 -6.26 31.78 13.17
CA PHE A 283 -6.35 33.12 13.71
C PHE A 283 -5.14 33.97 13.34
N PHE A 284 -5.39 35.27 13.24
CA PHE A 284 -4.39 36.32 13.19
C PHE A 284 -4.70 37.34 14.26
N ALA A 285 -3.78 37.55 15.20
CA ALA A 285 -4.06 38.29 16.42
C ALA A 285 -2.92 39.23 16.84
N ASP A 286 -3.32 40.39 17.36
CA ASP A 286 -2.46 41.33 18.05
C ASP A 286 -2.38 40.94 19.53
N SER A 287 -1.20 40.53 19.97
CA SER A 287 -0.94 40.07 21.34
C SER A 287 -0.02 41.05 22.08
N PRO A 288 -0.48 41.66 23.18
CA PRO A 288 0.39 42.47 24.05
C PRO A 288 1.20 41.66 25.07
N ASP A 289 0.85 40.39 25.28
CA ASP A 289 1.48 39.50 26.25
C ASP A 289 1.46 38.06 25.74
N VAL A 290 2.51 37.66 24.99
CA VAL A 290 2.69 36.30 24.47
C VAL A 290 3.21 35.39 25.58
N GLN A 291 2.49 34.31 25.85
CA GLN A 291 2.94 33.28 26.79
C GLN A 291 3.02 31.93 26.07
N THR A 292 4.11 31.19 26.29
CA THR A 292 4.33 29.87 25.70
C THR A 292 4.04 28.76 26.70
N LEU A 293 3.76 27.55 26.19
CA LEU A 293 3.66 26.36 27.04
C LEU A 293 5.03 25.88 27.55
N ASP A 294 6.11 26.25 26.86
CA ASP A 294 7.47 26.08 27.34
C ASP A 294 7.92 27.36 28.08
N PRO A 295 8.04 27.35 29.42
CA PRO A 295 8.47 28.52 30.18
C PRO A 295 9.94 28.89 29.93
N ALA A 296 10.75 28.02 29.33
CA ALA A 296 12.12 28.34 28.93
C ALA A 296 12.19 28.99 27.53
N ALA A 297 11.12 28.92 26.73
CA ALA A 297 11.09 29.51 25.40
C ALA A 297 11.01 31.05 25.47
N VAL A 298 11.98 31.71 24.84
CA VAL A 298 12.00 33.17 24.75
C VAL A 298 11.01 33.61 23.68
N THR A 299 10.06 34.47 24.05
CA THR A 299 9.14 35.14 23.12
C THR A 299 9.07 36.64 23.43
N PRO A 300 8.82 37.48 22.41
CA PRO A 300 8.59 38.91 22.63
C PRO A 300 7.28 39.12 23.41
N PRO A 301 7.22 40.10 24.33
CA PRO A 301 6.01 40.36 25.10
C PRO A 301 4.85 40.81 24.19
N ALA A 302 5.12 41.71 23.23
CA ALA A 302 4.16 42.14 22.22
C ALA A 302 4.54 41.59 20.84
N ALA A 303 3.58 40.99 20.13
CA ALA A 303 3.81 40.34 18.84
C ALA A 303 2.51 40.18 18.02
N MET A 304 2.66 40.03 16.71
CA MET A 304 1.62 39.45 15.87
C MET A 304 1.69 37.93 15.91
N LEU A 305 0.54 37.31 16.08
CA LEU A 305 0.38 35.86 16.11
C LEU A 305 -0.40 35.43 14.87
N ALA A 306 0.10 34.43 14.16
CA ALA A 306 -0.63 33.77 13.09
C ALA A 306 -0.58 32.26 13.33
N GLY A 307 -1.73 31.63 13.54
CA GLY A 307 -1.74 30.25 14.01
C GLY A 307 -3.04 29.50 13.81
N CYS A 308 -3.01 28.25 14.25
CA CYS A 308 -4.14 27.34 14.23
C CYS A 308 -4.39 26.86 15.67
N ALA A 309 -5.66 26.69 16.02
CA ALA A 309 -6.06 26.16 17.30
C ALA A 309 -7.17 25.12 17.15
N VAL A 310 -7.15 24.13 18.03
CA VAL A 310 -8.17 23.07 18.13
C VAL A 310 -8.65 23.01 19.56
N THR A 311 -9.96 23.21 19.75
CA THR A 311 -10.58 23.30 21.07
C THR A 311 -11.74 22.33 21.20
N VAL A 312 -11.87 21.76 22.40
CA VAL A 312 -12.84 20.70 22.71
C VAL A 312 -13.59 21.09 23.99
N ASP A 313 -14.91 21.06 23.92
CA ASP A 313 -15.82 21.18 25.06
C ASP A 313 -16.37 19.81 25.40
N ALA A 314 -15.76 19.22 26.42
CA ALA A 314 -16.12 17.91 26.93
C ALA A 314 -17.57 17.82 27.40
N ALA A 315 -18.22 18.93 27.77
CA ALA A 315 -19.62 18.92 28.19
C ALA A 315 -20.59 18.79 27.00
N ALA A 316 -20.17 19.25 25.82
CA ALA A 316 -20.94 19.13 24.57
C ALA A 316 -20.50 17.95 23.70
N LEU A 317 -19.37 17.30 24.03
CA LEU A 317 -18.76 16.23 23.24
C LEU A 317 -19.56 14.93 23.32
N PRO A 318 -20.08 14.41 22.20
CA PRO A 318 -20.80 13.14 22.18
C PRO A 318 -19.92 11.95 22.59
N GLY A 319 -20.46 10.99 23.35
CA GLY A 319 -19.68 9.86 23.89
C GLY A 319 -18.84 9.05 22.88
N HIS A 320 -19.30 8.86 21.64
CA HIS A 320 -18.51 8.20 20.59
C HIS A 320 -17.26 8.96 20.14
N LEU A 321 -17.24 10.29 20.33
CA LEU A 321 -16.08 11.15 20.10
C LEU A 321 -15.30 11.40 21.41
N GLY A 322 -15.69 10.78 22.54
CA GLY A 322 -15.12 11.07 23.86
C GLY A 322 -13.88 10.27 24.24
N GLY A 323 -13.48 9.26 23.47
CA GLY A 323 -12.32 8.38 23.75
C GLY A 323 -11.01 8.88 23.12
N VAL A 324 -10.53 8.17 22.09
CA VAL A 324 -9.27 8.43 21.36
C VAL A 324 -9.11 9.89 20.94
N VAL A 325 -10.19 10.59 20.60
CA VAL A 325 -10.17 12.03 20.27
C VAL A 325 -9.77 12.88 21.47
N THR A 326 -10.36 12.65 22.65
CA THR A 326 -9.94 13.31 23.88
C THR A 326 -8.51 12.92 24.20
N ASP A 327 -8.17 11.64 24.13
CA ASP A 327 -6.81 11.18 24.44
C ASP A 327 -5.75 11.74 23.47
N VAL A 328 -6.07 11.95 22.20
CA VAL A 328 -5.16 12.48 21.17
C VAL A 328 -5.09 14.01 21.19
N LEU A 329 -6.22 14.70 21.35
CA LEU A 329 -6.30 16.16 21.42
C LEU A 329 -6.07 16.72 22.83
N VAL A 330 -5.87 15.86 23.85
CA VAL A 330 -5.62 16.24 25.26
C VAL A 330 -4.33 15.60 25.82
N ARG A 331 -3.61 14.75 25.05
CA ARG A 331 -2.37 14.10 25.52
C ARG A 331 -1.22 15.07 25.80
N HIS A 332 -0.40 14.70 26.77
CA HIS A 332 0.76 15.44 27.28
C HIS A 332 2.07 15.05 26.56
N LEU A 333 2.96 16.02 26.35
CA LEU A 333 4.33 15.77 25.86
C LEU A 333 5.22 15.11 26.95
N PRO A 334 6.12 14.17 26.59
CA PRO A 334 7.04 13.54 27.54
C PRO A 334 7.97 14.55 28.23
N GLY A 335 8.10 14.45 29.56
CA GLY A 335 8.94 15.36 30.35
C GLY A 335 8.35 16.76 30.58
N ARG A 336 7.12 17.03 30.09
CA ARG A 336 6.40 18.30 30.26
C ARG A 336 4.93 18.03 30.62
N PRO A 337 4.62 17.69 31.90
CA PRO A 337 3.24 17.46 32.31
C PRO A 337 2.38 18.71 32.05
N GLY A 338 1.28 18.55 31.30
CA GLY A 338 0.31 19.63 31.04
C GLY A 338 0.36 20.31 29.67
N VAL A 339 1.24 19.92 28.74
CA VAL A 339 1.31 20.55 27.40
C VAL A 339 0.42 19.81 26.42
N VAL A 340 -0.65 20.46 25.96
CA VAL A 340 -1.44 20.09 24.78
C VAL A 340 -1.21 21.22 23.76
N PRO A 341 -0.73 20.97 22.53
CA PRO A 341 -0.64 22.01 21.51
C PRO A 341 -2.05 22.31 20.97
N ARG A 342 -2.86 23.00 21.78
CA ARG A 342 -4.17 23.51 21.35
C ARG A 342 -4.03 24.75 20.50
N VAL A 343 -2.87 25.39 20.53
CA VAL A 343 -2.60 26.65 19.86
C VAL A 343 -1.14 26.64 19.40
N THR A 344 -0.93 26.48 18.11
CA THR A 344 0.39 26.59 17.49
C THR A 344 0.39 27.81 16.59
N ALA A 345 1.36 28.69 16.77
CA ALA A 345 1.42 29.96 16.05
C ALA A 345 2.85 30.33 15.65
N LEU A 346 2.94 31.00 14.52
CA LEU A 346 4.07 31.86 14.18
C LEU A 346 3.97 33.15 14.98
N VAL A 347 5.04 33.48 15.70
CA VAL A 347 5.17 34.68 16.52
C VAL A 347 6.09 35.65 15.79
N PHE A 348 5.52 36.74 15.29
CA PHE A 348 6.23 37.80 14.58
C PHE A 348 6.39 39.02 15.47
N ARG A 349 7.63 39.46 15.65
CA ARG A 349 7.90 40.70 16.42
C ARG A 349 7.50 41.96 15.65
N ASP A 350 7.84 41.99 14.36
CA ASP A 350 7.79 43.20 13.53
C ASP A 350 6.90 43.02 12.29
N LEU A 351 5.75 42.34 12.45
CA LEU A 351 4.72 42.23 11.41
C LEU A 351 3.55 43.17 11.71
N PHE A 352 2.93 43.71 10.67
CA PHE A 352 1.73 44.54 10.77
C PHE A 352 0.77 44.17 9.64
N LEU A 353 -0.53 44.38 9.86
CA LEU A 353 -1.57 44.17 8.86
C LEU A 353 -1.74 45.44 8.01
N GLY A 354 -1.59 45.33 6.70
CA GLY A 354 -1.85 46.43 5.75
C GLY A 354 -3.35 46.75 5.62
N GLU A 355 -3.67 47.95 5.12
CA GLU A 355 -5.07 48.31 4.83
C GLU A 355 -5.65 47.41 3.73
N GLY A 356 -6.72 46.68 4.04
CA GLY A 356 -7.38 45.76 3.11
C GLY A 356 -6.63 44.45 2.85
N GLU A 357 -5.48 44.24 3.51
CA GLU A 357 -4.70 43.00 3.44
C GLU A 357 -5.37 41.91 4.28
N SER A 358 -5.46 40.70 3.73
CA SER A 358 -5.92 39.54 4.51
C SER A 358 -4.84 39.03 5.47
N ALA A 359 -5.25 38.32 6.52
CA ALA A 359 -4.33 37.70 7.47
C ALA A 359 -3.29 36.78 6.79
N CYS A 360 -3.72 35.97 5.81
CA CYS A 360 -2.84 35.07 5.08
C CYS A 360 -1.79 35.84 4.25
N GLU A 361 -2.22 36.90 3.56
CA GLU A 361 -1.31 37.75 2.76
C GLU A 361 -0.24 38.42 3.62
N ALA A 362 -0.60 38.86 4.84
CA ALA A 362 0.37 39.43 5.77
C ALA A 362 1.44 38.42 6.20
N VAL A 363 1.07 37.16 6.45
CA VAL A 363 2.00 36.08 6.79
C VAL A 363 2.92 35.76 5.62
N GLU A 364 2.36 35.59 4.41
CA GLU A 364 3.11 35.35 3.18
C GLU A 364 4.13 36.46 2.92
N ARG A 365 3.69 37.73 3.02
CA ARG A 365 4.55 38.90 2.87
C ARG A 365 5.65 38.92 3.92
N GLY A 366 5.29 38.73 5.20
CA GLY A 366 6.24 38.76 6.31
C GLY A 366 7.39 37.79 6.08
N LEU A 367 7.06 36.52 5.86
CA LEU A 367 8.05 35.47 5.60
C LEU A 367 8.86 35.72 4.33
N SER A 368 8.20 36.09 3.22
CA SER A 368 8.89 36.36 1.94
C SER A 368 9.84 37.56 2.03
N SER A 369 9.57 38.52 2.92
CA SER A 369 10.42 39.68 3.17
C SER A 369 11.52 39.44 4.23
N GLY A 370 11.60 38.23 4.79
CA GLY A 370 12.60 37.87 5.80
C GLY A 370 12.29 38.39 7.20
N VAL A 371 11.04 38.71 7.52
CA VAL A 371 10.64 39.04 8.91
C VAL A 371 10.85 37.79 9.76
N HIS A 372 11.61 37.96 10.84
CA HIS A 372 11.90 36.86 11.76
C HIS A 372 10.63 36.39 12.46
N ALA A 373 10.40 35.07 12.43
CA ALA A 373 9.26 34.41 13.06
C ALA A 373 9.73 33.22 13.90
N LEU A 374 9.01 32.94 14.98
CA LEU A 374 9.22 31.76 15.82
C LEU A 374 7.97 30.89 15.78
N LEU A 375 8.12 29.58 15.57
CA LEU A 375 7.02 28.64 15.73
C LEU A 375 6.89 28.24 17.20
N ARG A 376 5.72 28.45 17.81
CA ARG A 376 5.50 28.26 19.25
C ARG A 376 4.16 27.62 19.56
N HIS A 377 4.17 26.76 20.58
CA HIS A 377 2.98 26.30 21.27
C HIS A 377 2.60 27.32 22.35
N LEU A 378 1.48 28.00 22.16
CA LEU A 378 1.04 29.10 23.02
C LEU A 378 0.26 28.61 24.24
N SER A 379 0.46 29.30 25.35
CA SER A 379 -0.32 29.11 26.57
C SER A 379 -1.73 29.71 26.40
N PRO A 380 -2.79 29.05 26.91
CA PRO A 380 -4.14 29.62 26.95
C PRO A 380 -4.24 30.96 27.70
N ARG A 381 -3.22 31.33 28.48
CA ARG A 381 -3.13 32.61 29.20
C ARG A 381 -2.64 33.77 28.32
N THR A 382 -2.14 33.49 27.13
CA THR A 382 -1.77 34.52 26.14
C THR A 382 -2.96 35.46 25.92
N ARG A 383 -2.70 36.77 25.93
CA ARG A 383 -3.73 37.79 25.77
C ARG A 383 -3.72 38.31 24.34
N VAL A 384 -4.91 38.64 23.82
CA VAL A 384 -5.07 39.27 22.52
C VAL A 384 -5.95 40.52 22.62
N PHE A 385 -5.61 41.56 21.88
CA PHE A 385 -6.38 42.80 21.79
C PHE A 385 -7.36 42.79 20.63
N ARG A 386 -6.88 42.35 19.47
CA ARG A 386 -7.65 42.23 18.24
C ARG A 386 -7.32 40.90 17.60
N ALA A 387 -8.33 40.22 17.08
CA ALA A 387 -8.12 39.00 16.33
C ALA A 387 -9.12 38.88 15.18
N THR A 388 -8.67 38.32 14.07
CA THR A 388 -9.52 37.82 13.00
C THR A 388 -9.35 36.31 12.96
N LEU A 389 -10.45 35.57 13.07
CA LEU A 389 -10.47 34.11 13.07
C LEU A 389 -11.34 33.57 11.95
N GLN A 390 -10.90 32.47 11.34
CA GLN A 390 -11.79 31.60 10.58
C GLN A 390 -12.22 30.47 11.49
N LEU A 391 -13.53 30.22 11.55
CA LEU A 391 -14.15 29.26 12.45
C LEU A 391 -14.55 28.00 11.67
N TYR A 392 -14.03 26.84 12.07
CA TYR A 392 -14.40 25.53 11.54
C TYR A 392 -15.20 24.78 12.59
N VAL A 393 -16.50 24.62 12.34
CA VAL A 393 -17.40 23.84 13.21
C VAL A 393 -17.30 22.37 12.81
N ILE A 394 -16.69 21.56 13.67
CA ILE A 394 -16.44 20.16 13.37
C ILE A 394 -17.72 19.35 13.63
N SER A 395 -18.07 18.53 12.64
CA SER A 395 -19.27 17.69 12.66
C SER A 395 -18.95 16.20 12.89
N ASP A 396 -17.74 15.78 12.51
CA ASP A 396 -17.24 14.42 12.63
C ASP A 396 -15.70 14.41 12.72
N ILE A 397 -15.12 13.29 13.18
CA ILE A 397 -13.67 13.11 13.28
C ILE A 397 -13.27 11.80 12.64
N ARG A 398 -12.27 11.88 11.76
CA ARG A 398 -11.71 10.72 11.08
C ARG A 398 -10.27 10.52 11.51
N LEU A 399 -9.98 9.28 11.90
CA LEU A 399 -8.64 8.84 12.29
C LEU A 399 -8.01 8.13 11.10
N HIS A 400 -6.90 8.67 10.61
CA HIS A 400 -6.04 8.09 9.59
C HIS A 400 -4.81 7.49 10.26
N THR A 401 -4.92 6.23 10.69
CA THR A 401 -3.83 5.48 11.33
C THR A 401 -2.88 4.80 10.32
N GLY A 402 -3.04 5.15 9.04
CA GLY A 402 -2.40 4.48 7.91
C GLY A 402 -3.22 3.31 7.39
N THR A 403 -2.71 2.65 6.36
CA THR A 403 -3.34 1.48 5.75
C THR A 403 -3.39 0.31 6.74
N SER A 404 -4.57 -0.28 6.94
CA SER A 404 -4.69 -1.54 7.69
C SER A 404 -4.13 -2.68 6.86
N ILE A 405 -3.26 -3.52 7.45
CA ILE A 405 -2.69 -4.68 6.77
C ILE A 405 -3.31 -5.94 7.38
N VAL A 406 -3.90 -6.78 6.53
CA VAL A 406 -4.57 -8.01 6.93
C VAL A 406 -3.91 -9.20 6.25
N PHE A 407 -3.68 -10.27 7.01
CA PHE A 407 -3.15 -11.54 6.52
C PHE A 407 -4.15 -12.67 6.74
N ASP A 408 -4.17 -13.62 5.80
CA ASP A 408 -4.80 -14.92 6.00
C ASP A 408 -3.78 -15.90 6.62
N GLY A 409 -3.50 -15.74 7.92
CA GLY A 409 -2.59 -16.60 8.69
C GLY A 409 -1.24 -15.96 9.03
N ASP A 410 -0.33 -16.76 9.58
CA ASP A 410 1.01 -16.30 9.97
C ASP A 410 1.93 -16.12 8.75
N VAL A 411 2.69 -15.04 8.74
CA VAL A 411 3.68 -14.72 7.70
C VAL A 411 5.08 -14.74 8.32
N PRO A 412 5.83 -15.85 8.21
CA PRO A 412 7.19 -15.93 8.70
C PRO A 412 8.09 -14.88 8.05
N GLY A 413 8.93 -14.21 8.83
CA GLY A 413 9.83 -13.16 8.34
C GLY A 413 9.22 -11.76 8.26
N TRP A 414 7.92 -11.60 8.57
CA TRP A 414 7.31 -10.27 8.69
C TRP A 414 7.98 -9.44 9.79
N ASN A 415 8.23 -8.14 9.50
CA ASN A 415 8.94 -7.25 10.41
C ASN A 415 8.39 -5.79 10.33
N PRO A 416 8.76 -4.90 11.26
CA PRO A 416 8.26 -3.52 11.27
C PRO A 416 8.64 -2.68 10.04
N ASP A 417 9.77 -2.96 9.39
CA ASP A 417 10.15 -2.28 8.14
C ASP A 417 9.22 -2.66 6.99
N TYR A 418 8.87 -3.95 6.86
CA TYR A 418 7.89 -4.43 5.89
C TYR A 418 6.50 -3.81 6.10
N GLU A 419 6.07 -3.64 7.35
CA GLU A 419 4.83 -2.92 7.66
C GLU A 419 4.90 -1.45 7.20
N ARG A 420 6.01 -0.74 7.46
CA ARG A 420 6.20 0.64 7.01
C ARG A 420 6.20 0.75 5.49
N ILE A 421 6.93 -0.13 4.81
CA ILE A 421 7.02 -0.19 3.35
C ILE A 421 5.62 -0.42 2.76
N THR A 422 4.88 -1.40 3.30
CA THR A 422 3.53 -1.75 2.82
C THR A 422 2.56 -0.57 2.97
N LYS A 423 2.58 0.12 4.12
CA LYS A 423 1.75 1.33 4.32
C LYS A 423 2.16 2.48 3.41
N SER A 424 3.45 2.62 3.12
CA SER A 424 3.96 3.65 2.22
C SER A 424 3.49 3.44 0.78
N VAL A 425 3.62 2.21 0.26
CA VAL A 425 3.18 1.87 -1.10
C VAL A 425 1.65 1.76 -1.25
N HIS A 426 0.90 1.89 -0.16
CA HIS A 426 -0.58 1.87 -0.13
C HIS A 426 -1.17 3.05 0.62
N HIS A 427 -0.52 4.21 0.60
CA HIS A 427 -0.93 5.38 1.36
C HIS A 427 -2.35 5.90 1.07
N ASP A 428 -2.87 5.61 -0.11
CA ASP A 428 -4.22 5.97 -0.55
C ASP A 428 -5.29 4.92 -0.19
N CYS A 429 -4.88 3.79 0.39
CA CYS A 429 -5.76 2.70 0.77
C CYS A 429 -6.19 2.77 2.25
N SER A 430 -7.39 2.28 2.56
CA SER A 430 -7.84 2.06 3.93
C SER A 430 -7.39 0.70 4.47
N GLU A 431 -7.38 -0.32 3.62
CA GLU A 431 -7.06 -1.71 3.97
C GLU A 431 -6.36 -2.38 2.79
N VAL A 432 -5.37 -3.23 3.09
CA VAL A 432 -4.76 -4.16 2.14
C VAL A 432 -4.81 -5.55 2.72
N ARG A 433 -5.27 -6.51 1.91
CA ARG A 433 -5.26 -7.93 2.26
C ARG A 433 -4.16 -8.63 1.47
N LEU A 434 -3.15 -9.11 2.20
CA LEU A 434 -1.98 -9.73 1.63
C LEU A 434 -2.11 -11.25 1.69
N HIS A 435 -2.12 -11.87 0.51
CA HIS A 435 -2.18 -13.32 0.36
C HIS A 435 -0.84 -13.82 -0.17
N PRO A 436 -0.07 -14.60 0.61
CA PRO A 436 1.24 -15.09 0.17
C PRO A 436 1.15 -15.82 -1.17
N ILE A 437 2.01 -15.43 -2.10
CA ILE A 437 2.34 -16.20 -3.30
C ILE A 437 3.67 -16.89 -2.99
N SER A 438 3.80 -18.18 -3.31
CA SER A 438 4.97 -18.98 -2.94
C SER A 438 6.29 -18.27 -3.26
N GLY A 439 7.07 -17.94 -2.23
CA GLY A 439 8.40 -17.35 -2.38
C GLY A 439 9.40 -18.37 -2.95
N GLY A 440 10.36 -17.89 -3.75
CA GLY A 440 11.53 -18.67 -4.15
C GLY A 440 12.45 -18.98 -2.97
N TYR A 441 13.59 -19.61 -3.23
CA TYR A 441 14.61 -19.92 -2.22
C TYR A 441 15.36 -18.66 -1.69
N SER A 442 15.05 -17.47 -2.20
CA SER A 442 15.66 -16.19 -1.83
C SER A 442 15.23 -15.66 -0.46
N GLY A 443 14.12 -16.15 0.10
CA GLY A 443 13.54 -15.61 1.34
C GLY A 443 12.72 -14.33 1.14
N SER A 444 12.51 -13.88 -0.10
CA SER A 444 11.65 -12.75 -0.44
C SER A 444 10.19 -13.07 -0.12
N LEU A 445 9.44 -12.09 0.40
CA LEU A 445 8.00 -12.21 0.61
C LEU A 445 7.27 -11.62 -0.59
N VAL A 446 6.44 -12.43 -1.25
CA VAL A 446 5.63 -12.02 -2.40
C VAL A 446 4.17 -12.25 -2.06
N PHE A 447 3.32 -11.27 -2.29
CA PHE A 447 1.90 -11.33 -1.97
C PHE A 447 1.06 -10.96 -3.19
N ARG A 448 -0.07 -11.64 -3.36
CA ARG A 448 -1.23 -11.05 -4.04
C ARG A 448 -1.81 -10.01 -3.10
N ASP A 449 -2.00 -8.82 -3.59
CA ASP A 449 -2.44 -7.67 -2.83
C ASP A 449 -3.85 -7.26 -3.26
N ASP A 450 -4.81 -7.47 -2.35
CA ASP A 450 -6.19 -7.05 -2.50
C ASP A 450 -6.41 -5.76 -1.70
N ALA A 451 -6.19 -4.63 -2.36
CA ALA A 451 -6.29 -3.29 -1.79
C ALA A 451 -7.72 -2.71 -1.83
N TYR A 452 -8.06 -1.93 -0.82
CA TYR A 452 -9.33 -1.19 -0.70
C TYR A 452 -9.07 0.30 -0.48
N ASP A 453 -9.66 1.14 -1.34
CA ASP A 453 -9.54 2.58 -1.22
C ASP A 453 -10.21 3.11 0.06
N ARG A 454 -10.02 4.40 0.38
CA ARG A 454 -10.62 5.03 1.57
C ARG A 454 -12.15 5.07 1.58
N SER A 455 -12.79 4.82 0.43
CA SER A 455 -14.26 4.69 0.32
C SER A 455 -14.76 3.25 0.45
N GLY A 456 -13.85 2.29 0.64
CA GLY A 456 -14.14 0.86 0.74
C GLY A 456 -14.34 0.16 -0.61
N ARG A 457 -13.97 0.80 -1.73
CA ARG A 457 -13.99 0.15 -3.05
C ARG A 457 -12.73 -0.71 -3.20
N ARG A 458 -12.91 -1.94 -3.66
CA ARG A 458 -11.79 -2.84 -3.99
C ARG A 458 -11.12 -2.39 -5.28
N GLU A 459 -9.81 -2.25 -5.25
CA GLU A 459 -8.99 -1.93 -6.41
C GLU A 459 -8.71 -3.16 -7.28
N MET A 460 -8.00 -2.95 -8.39
CA MET A 460 -7.47 -4.07 -9.16
C MET A 460 -6.42 -4.81 -8.33
N PRO A 461 -6.30 -6.14 -8.45
CA PRO A 461 -5.31 -6.89 -7.68
C PRO A 461 -3.89 -6.47 -8.10
N PHE A 462 -3.04 -6.24 -7.10
CA PHE A 462 -1.62 -5.95 -7.28
C PHE A 462 -0.78 -7.15 -6.82
N VAL A 463 0.52 -7.07 -7.04
CA VAL A 463 1.49 -7.97 -6.41
C VAL A 463 2.52 -7.15 -5.65
N LEU A 464 2.59 -7.38 -4.34
CA LEU A 464 3.56 -6.73 -3.46
C LEU A 464 4.75 -7.67 -3.25
N LYS A 465 5.96 -7.21 -3.58
CA LYS A 465 7.20 -7.91 -3.28
C LYS A 465 8.00 -7.14 -2.25
N LEU A 466 8.45 -7.84 -1.20
CA LEU A 466 9.25 -7.32 -0.10
C LEU A 466 10.53 -8.14 0.07
N ASP A 467 11.66 -7.47 0.19
CA ASP A 467 12.97 -8.11 0.37
C ASP A 467 13.99 -7.13 0.95
N ARG A 468 15.25 -7.56 1.10
CA ARG A 468 16.40 -6.68 1.32
C ARG A 468 16.53 -5.66 0.19
N TRP A 469 16.93 -4.46 0.56
CA TRP A 469 17.02 -3.33 -0.36
C TRP A 469 17.95 -3.61 -1.54
N GLU A 470 19.04 -4.36 -1.35
CA GLU A 470 19.96 -4.70 -2.43
C GLU A 470 19.25 -5.49 -3.55
N ASN A 471 18.38 -6.43 -3.18
CA ASN A 471 17.62 -7.26 -4.13
C ASN A 471 16.54 -6.43 -4.82
N ILE A 472 15.78 -5.65 -4.05
CA ILE A 472 14.74 -4.75 -4.57
C ILE A 472 15.34 -3.71 -5.53
N ARG A 473 16.49 -3.14 -5.19
CA ARG A 473 17.20 -2.19 -6.05
C ARG A 473 17.64 -2.86 -7.35
N ALA A 474 18.24 -4.05 -7.29
CA ALA A 474 18.64 -4.79 -8.48
C ALA A 474 17.43 -5.09 -9.39
N GLU A 475 16.28 -5.43 -8.81
CA GLU A 475 15.03 -5.66 -9.54
C GLU A 475 14.50 -4.40 -10.21
N ILE A 476 14.52 -3.25 -9.52
CA ILE A 476 14.16 -1.95 -10.10
C ILE A 476 15.09 -1.61 -11.26
N GLU A 477 16.40 -1.77 -11.09
CA GLU A 477 17.41 -1.51 -12.12
C GLU A 477 17.23 -2.42 -13.35
N GLY A 478 16.94 -3.72 -13.13
CA GLY A 478 16.62 -4.67 -14.19
C GLY A 478 15.35 -4.28 -14.95
N TYR A 479 14.29 -3.88 -14.23
CA TYR A 479 13.04 -3.43 -14.82
C TYR A 479 13.21 -2.13 -15.63
N GLU A 480 13.77 -1.08 -15.05
CA GLU A 480 13.91 0.23 -15.70
C GLU A 480 14.96 0.20 -16.83
N GLY A 481 16.05 -0.54 -16.64
CA GLY A 481 17.15 -0.65 -17.58
C GLY A 481 16.83 -1.49 -18.82
N HIS A 482 16.07 -2.58 -18.64
CA HIS A 482 15.77 -3.55 -19.71
C HIS A 482 14.26 -3.63 -19.99
N VAL A 483 13.45 -4.10 -19.04
CA VAL A 483 12.04 -4.45 -19.26
C VAL A 483 11.23 -3.29 -19.87
N LYS A 484 11.30 -2.10 -19.24
CA LYS A 484 10.53 -0.91 -19.61
C LYS A 484 10.81 -0.42 -21.04
N ARG A 485 11.98 -0.74 -21.60
CA ARG A 485 12.40 -0.33 -22.95
C ARG A 485 11.94 -1.29 -24.05
N TYR A 486 11.75 -2.57 -23.71
CA TYR A 486 11.50 -3.62 -24.70
C TYR A 486 10.07 -4.17 -24.67
N ILE A 487 9.25 -3.87 -23.65
CA ILE A 487 7.88 -4.38 -23.53
C ILE A 487 6.86 -3.26 -23.45
N GLN A 488 5.84 -3.31 -24.30
CA GLN A 488 4.64 -2.47 -24.21
C GLN A 488 3.32 -3.26 -24.20
N ASN A 489 3.31 -4.54 -24.61
CA ASN A 489 2.10 -5.37 -24.66
C ASN A 489 2.09 -6.37 -23.48
N ASN A 490 0.99 -6.43 -22.72
CA ASN A 490 0.82 -7.29 -21.53
C ASN A 490 1.93 -7.12 -20.48
N ALA A 491 2.36 -5.88 -20.24
CA ALA A 491 3.50 -5.58 -19.38
C ALA A 491 3.12 -5.56 -17.89
N THR A 492 3.97 -6.17 -17.08
CA THR A 492 4.11 -5.88 -15.66
C THR A 492 4.60 -4.44 -15.50
N GLN A 493 4.01 -3.67 -14.58
CA GLN A 493 4.47 -2.31 -14.26
C GLN A 493 4.72 -2.15 -12.78
N ILE A 494 5.85 -1.55 -12.43
CA ILE A 494 6.11 -1.03 -11.09
C ILE A 494 5.37 0.29 -10.94
N ILE A 495 4.36 0.33 -10.07
CA ILE A 495 3.55 1.54 -9.83
C ILE A 495 3.99 2.30 -8.59
N GLN A 496 4.47 1.59 -7.57
CA GLN A 496 4.99 2.17 -6.35
C GLN A 496 6.19 1.36 -5.86
N LYS A 497 7.08 2.03 -5.13
CA LYS A 497 8.24 1.44 -4.46
C LYS A 497 8.49 2.21 -3.18
N ALA A 498 9.02 1.53 -2.17
CA ALA A 498 9.41 2.18 -0.93
C ALA A 498 10.59 1.44 -0.28
N ARG A 499 11.30 2.15 0.60
CA ARG A 499 12.40 1.63 1.39
C ARG A 499 12.19 1.98 2.87
N SER A 500 12.56 1.05 3.75
CA SER A 500 12.66 1.27 5.18
C SER A 500 13.85 0.48 5.72
N GLY A 501 14.84 1.19 6.28
CA GLY A 501 16.08 0.57 6.76
C GLY A 501 16.87 -0.19 5.67
N GLU A 502 17.18 -1.46 5.94
CA GLU A 502 17.84 -2.40 5.02
C GLU A 502 16.85 -3.11 4.08
N TYR A 503 15.56 -2.80 4.14
CA TYR A 503 14.50 -3.47 3.39
C TYR A 503 13.86 -2.55 2.35
N GLY A 504 13.31 -3.15 1.31
CA GLY A 504 12.55 -2.47 0.27
C GLY A 504 11.28 -3.23 -0.11
N GLY A 505 10.42 -2.55 -0.86
CA GLY A 505 9.26 -3.16 -1.49
C GLY A 505 8.89 -2.52 -2.80
N ILE A 506 8.28 -3.33 -3.67
CA ILE A 506 7.79 -2.96 -4.99
C ILE A 506 6.34 -3.41 -5.11
N LEU A 507 5.49 -2.53 -5.62
CA LEU A 507 4.10 -2.83 -5.96
C LEU A 507 3.95 -2.94 -7.48
N TYR A 508 3.53 -4.12 -7.92
CA TYR A 508 3.30 -4.47 -9.32
C TYR A 508 1.83 -4.37 -9.70
N THR A 509 1.56 -3.81 -10.88
CA THR A 509 0.28 -3.95 -11.58
C THR A 509 0.47 -4.64 -12.92
N PHE A 510 -0.61 -5.18 -13.47
CA PHE A 510 -0.57 -5.99 -14.68
C PHE A 510 -1.62 -5.55 -15.69
N VAL A 511 -1.19 -5.38 -16.94
CA VAL A 511 -2.09 -5.06 -18.05
C VAL A 511 -2.87 -6.31 -18.46
N GLY A 512 -4.19 -6.17 -18.63
CA GLY A 512 -5.07 -7.22 -19.15
C GLY A 512 -5.99 -7.87 -18.10
N ILE A 513 -5.83 -7.53 -16.82
CA ILE A 513 -6.70 -8.03 -15.75
C ILE A 513 -8.15 -7.55 -15.98
N GLN A 514 -9.11 -8.47 -16.01
CA GLN A 514 -10.52 -8.18 -16.38
C GLN A 514 -11.38 -7.58 -15.26
N GLY A 515 -10.86 -7.49 -14.03
CA GLY A 515 -11.49 -6.75 -12.95
C GLY A 515 -10.96 -7.06 -11.55
N PRO A 516 -11.50 -6.41 -10.50
CA PRO A 516 -11.07 -6.57 -9.11
C PRO A 516 -11.18 -7.98 -8.52
N GLN A 517 -11.96 -8.86 -9.16
CA GLN A 517 -12.17 -10.24 -8.70
C GLN A 517 -11.20 -11.24 -9.34
N SER A 518 -10.36 -10.78 -10.27
CA SER A 518 -9.43 -11.66 -10.99
C SER A 518 -8.42 -12.25 -10.02
N ARG A 519 -8.11 -13.54 -10.17
CA ARG A 519 -7.10 -14.20 -9.36
C ARG A 519 -5.76 -14.11 -10.06
N ILE A 520 -4.70 -13.90 -9.28
CA ILE A 520 -3.32 -13.98 -9.74
C ILE A 520 -2.67 -15.15 -8.98
N PHE A 521 -2.02 -16.05 -9.72
CA PHE A 521 -1.32 -17.21 -9.18
C PHE A 521 -0.09 -17.54 -10.04
N SER A 522 0.79 -18.41 -9.55
CA SER A 522 2.03 -18.76 -10.25
C SER A 522 1.81 -19.83 -11.33
N LEU A 523 2.68 -19.84 -12.35
CA LEU A 523 2.71 -20.93 -13.33
C LEU A 523 3.04 -22.27 -12.68
N GLU A 524 3.74 -22.27 -11.54
CA GLU A 524 3.99 -23.49 -10.76
C GLU A 524 2.67 -24.09 -10.24
N ASP A 525 1.80 -23.26 -9.65
CA ASP A 525 0.49 -23.71 -9.15
C ASP A 525 -0.35 -24.29 -10.29
N TYR A 526 -0.34 -23.63 -11.45
CA TYR A 526 -1.01 -24.13 -12.65
C TYR A 526 -0.41 -25.45 -13.12
N TYR A 527 0.92 -25.53 -13.20
CA TYR A 527 1.65 -26.74 -13.58
C TYR A 527 1.26 -27.91 -12.69
N ARG A 528 1.24 -27.74 -11.36
CA ARG A 528 0.94 -28.84 -10.42
C ARG A 528 -0.50 -29.35 -10.54
N THR A 529 -1.43 -28.51 -10.95
CA THR A 529 -2.87 -28.80 -10.89
C THR A 529 -3.52 -29.16 -12.23
N HIS A 530 -2.86 -28.90 -13.35
CA HIS A 530 -3.44 -29.09 -14.70
C HIS A 530 -2.79 -30.22 -15.50
N PRO A 531 -3.49 -30.84 -16.46
CA PRO A 531 -2.93 -31.90 -17.29
C PRO A 531 -1.86 -31.38 -18.27
N THR A 532 -1.05 -32.30 -18.82
CA THR A 532 0.14 -31.97 -19.63
C THR A 532 -0.18 -31.13 -20.87
N ASP A 533 -1.26 -31.42 -21.57
CA ASP A 533 -1.69 -30.71 -22.79
C ASP A 533 -2.05 -29.25 -22.51
N GLU A 534 -2.75 -28.98 -21.41
CA GLU A 534 -3.05 -27.61 -20.97
C GLU A 534 -1.78 -26.85 -20.58
N VAL A 535 -0.86 -27.50 -19.86
CA VAL A 535 0.44 -26.90 -19.51
C VAL A 535 1.23 -26.56 -20.77
N LEU A 536 1.30 -27.47 -21.75
CA LEU A 536 1.98 -27.22 -23.02
C LEU A 536 1.40 -26.01 -23.77
N ALA A 537 0.08 -25.83 -23.74
CA ALA A 537 -0.58 -24.65 -24.33
C ALA A 537 -0.18 -23.35 -23.62
N VAL A 538 -0.02 -23.36 -22.30
CA VAL A 538 0.46 -22.19 -21.54
C VAL A 538 1.92 -21.88 -21.84
N PHE A 539 2.78 -22.90 -21.93
CA PHE A 539 4.18 -22.71 -22.36
C PHE A 539 4.27 -22.17 -23.79
N GLU A 540 3.36 -22.54 -24.67
CA GLU A 540 3.26 -21.95 -26.00
C GLU A 540 2.91 -20.46 -25.96
N ILE A 541 1.97 -20.04 -25.11
CA ILE A 541 1.66 -18.63 -24.90
C ILE A 541 2.90 -17.89 -24.35
N LEU A 542 3.56 -18.45 -23.33
CA LEU A 542 4.75 -17.87 -22.71
C LEU A 542 5.84 -17.58 -23.74
N PHE A 543 6.26 -18.60 -24.50
CA PHE A 543 7.37 -18.43 -25.44
C PHE A 543 6.99 -17.68 -26.71
N ARG A 544 5.81 -17.93 -27.30
CA ARG A 544 5.43 -17.32 -28.59
C ARG A 544 4.82 -15.92 -28.46
N ARG A 545 4.19 -15.58 -27.32
CA ARG A 545 3.53 -14.29 -27.13
C ARG A 545 4.27 -13.38 -26.15
N VAL A 546 4.73 -13.88 -25.01
CA VAL A 546 5.37 -13.05 -23.97
C VAL A 546 6.86 -12.87 -24.26
N LEU A 547 7.62 -13.97 -24.24
CA LEU A 547 9.09 -13.93 -24.36
C LEU A 547 9.58 -13.66 -25.79
N ARG A 548 8.71 -13.77 -26.80
CA ARG A 548 9.05 -13.46 -28.19
C ARG A 548 9.61 -12.03 -28.35
N ALA A 549 9.12 -11.07 -27.56
CA ALA A 549 9.65 -9.70 -27.60
C ALA A 549 11.09 -9.60 -27.06
N TRP A 550 11.48 -10.50 -26.15
CA TRP A 550 12.80 -10.52 -25.50
C TRP A 550 13.81 -11.26 -26.37
N TYR A 551 13.43 -12.41 -26.90
CA TYR A 551 14.29 -13.27 -27.71
C TYR A 551 14.27 -12.92 -29.21
N GLY A 552 13.29 -12.15 -29.68
CA GLY A 552 13.05 -11.89 -31.10
C GLY A 552 14.02 -10.93 -31.79
N GLN A 553 15.04 -10.42 -31.08
CA GLN A 553 16.08 -9.55 -31.63
C GLN A 553 17.49 -10.03 -31.24
N PRO A 554 17.83 -11.32 -31.48
CA PRO A 554 19.08 -11.87 -30.99
C PRO A 554 20.26 -11.32 -31.81
N ARG A 555 21.39 -11.09 -31.15
CA ARG A 555 22.62 -10.62 -31.78
C ARG A 555 23.70 -11.68 -31.67
N LEU A 556 24.27 -12.09 -32.79
CA LEU A 556 25.43 -12.96 -32.78
C LEU A 556 26.63 -12.22 -32.18
N ARG A 557 27.28 -12.83 -31.19
CA ARG A 557 28.40 -12.28 -30.42
C ARG A 557 29.35 -13.40 -30.02
N ASP A 558 30.64 -13.07 -29.94
CA ASP A 558 31.62 -13.95 -29.34
C ASP A 558 31.59 -13.75 -27.82
N LEU A 559 31.07 -14.72 -27.08
CA LEU A 559 30.92 -14.67 -25.62
C LEU A 559 31.76 -15.77 -24.95
N PRO A 560 32.45 -15.44 -23.84
CA PRO A 560 33.18 -16.44 -23.07
C PRO A 560 32.22 -17.22 -22.14
N LEU A 561 31.53 -18.24 -22.66
CA LEU A 561 30.46 -18.90 -21.88
C LEU A 561 30.96 -19.61 -20.61
N TYR A 562 32.20 -20.10 -20.57
CA TYR A 562 32.80 -20.62 -19.34
C TYR A 562 33.01 -19.54 -18.27
N GLN A 563 33.16 -18.26 -18.66
CA GLN A 563 33.14 -17.15 -17.72
C GLN A 563 31.71 -16.82 -17.29
N VAL A 564 30.75 -16.84 -18.21
CA VAL A 564 29.33 -16.55 -17.93
C VAL A 564 28.73 -17.57 -16.94
N TYR A 565 29.11 -18.84 -17.06
CA TYR A 565 28.61 -19.96 -16.26
C TYR A 565 29.63 -20.51 -15.24
N GLY A 566 30.77 -19.84 -15.05
CA GLY A 566 31.84 -20.33 -14.19
C GLY A 566 31.60 -20.15 -12.69
N ASP A 567 30.83 -19.12 -12.32
CA ASP A 567 30.65 -18.74 -10.92
C ASP A 567 29.41 -19.43 -10.32
N ILE A 568 29.57 -20.69 -9.93
CA ILE A 568 28.49 -21.53 -9.37
C ILE A 568 28.07 -21.00 -7.99
N PHE A 569 26.76 -20.82 -7.80
CA PHE A 569 26.19 -20.38 -6.54
C PHE A 569 26.55 -21.34 -5.40
N ARG A 570 27.15 -20.82 -4.33
CA ARG A 570 27.58 -21.57 -3.13
C ARG A 570 28.43 -22.81 -3.46
N TYR A 571 29.32 -22.70 -4.44
CA TYR A 571 30.19 -23.80 -4.88
C TYR A 571 30.95 -24.51 -3.74
N GLU A 572 31.47 -23.77 -2.74
CA GLU A 572 32.15 -24.36 -1.58
C GLU A 572 31.26 -25.29 -0.74
N ASP A 573 29.95 -25.06 -0.72
CA ASP A 573 29.00 -25.95 -0.06
C ASP A 573 28.77 -27.23 -0.89
N VAL A 574 28.67 -27.07 -2.22
CA VAL A 574 28.59 -28.21 -3.16
C VAL A 574 29.83 -29.10 -3.02
N ARG A 575 31.03 -28.49 -3.02
CA ARG A 575 32.32 -29.17 -2.86
C ARG A 575 32.37 -29.99 -1.57
N ARG A 576 32.11 -29.34 -0.43
CA ARG A 576 32.14 -30.01 0.88
C ARG A 576 31.14 -31.17 0.96
N TRP A 577 29.94 -30.99 0.40
CA TRP A 577 28.95 -32.06 0.33
C TRP A 577 29.45 -33.24 -0.52
N ALA A 578 30.01 -32.99 -1.71
CA ALA A 578 30.48 -34.03 -2.62
C ALA A 578 31.69 -34.80 -2.05
N GLU A 579 32.69 -34.10 -1.51
CA GLU A 579 33.86 -34.70 -0.85
C GLU A 579 33.42 -35.60 0.32
N SER A 580 32.46 -35.13 1.13
CA SER A 580 31.93 -35.90 2.26
C SER A 580 31.08 -37.10 1.81
N ARG A 581 30.31 -36.98 0.73
CA ARG A 581 29.36 -38.02 0.29
C ARG A 581 30.04 -39.16 -0.46
N TYR A 582 31.01 -38.82 -1.31
CA TYR A 582 31.66 -39.75 -2.23
C TYR A 582 33.12 -40.05 -1.88
N GLY A 583 33.74 -39.32 -0.94
CA GLY A 583 35.15 -39.51 -0.59
C GLY A 583 36.12 -39.15 -1.73
N ILE A 584 35.71 -38.24 -2.60
CA ILE A 584 36.46 -37.76 -3.77
C ILE A 584 37.20 -36.47 -3.45
N THR A 585 38.16 -36.10 -4.29
CA THR A 585 38.91 -34.84 -4.25
C THR A 585 38.79 -34.10 -5.58
N THR A 586 39.23 -32.83 -5.61
CA THR A 586 39.28 -32.04 -6.85
C THR A 586 40.28 -32.60 -7.86
N GLY A 587 41.25 -33.41 -7.43
CA GLY A 587 42.26 -34.03 -8.29
C GLY A 587 41.81 -35.33 -8.97
N ASP A 588 40.69 -35.92 -8.55
CA ASP A 588 40.17 -37.14 -9.15
C ASP A 588 39.41 -36.82 -10.43
N GLU A 589 39.90 -37.25 -11.60
CA GLU A 589 39.24 -36.95 -12.88
C GLU A 589 37.84 -37.54 -13.02
N THR A 590 37.57 -38.65 -12.32
CA THR A 590 36.36 -39.45 -12.51
C THR A 590 35.85 -39.97 -11.17
N ILE A 591 34.57 -40.31 -11.13
CA ILE A 591 33.87 -40.83 -9.96
C ILE A 591 33.12 -42.12 -10.32
N ASP A 592 33.02 -43.05 -9.38
CA ASP A 592 32.09 -44.17 -9.46
C ASP A 592 30.72 -43.70 -8.96
N LEU A 593 29.73 -43.71 -9.85
CA LEU A 593 28.37 -43.30 -9.54
C LEU A 593 27.65 -44.38 -8.69
N PRO A 594 26.78 -43.97 -7.76
CA PRO A 594 26.01 -44.90 -6.95
C PRO A 594 25.01 -45.71 -7.79
N TYR A 595 24.30 -46.65 -7.17
CA TYR A 595 23.20 -47.41 -7.81
C TYR A 595 23.62 -48.26 -9.03
N GLY A 596 24.91 -48.61 -9.13
CA GLY A 596 25.41 -49.39 -10.27
C GLY A 596 25.41 -48.61 -11.59
N LEU A 597 25.39 -47.28 -11.54
CA LEU A 597 25.32 -46.41 -12.71
C LEU A 597 26.65 -46.26 -13.48
N GLY A 598 27.70 -46.94 -13.02
CA GLY A 598 29.02 -46.97 -13.66
C GLY A 598 29.92 -45.79 -13.27
N ARG A 599 31.00 -45.60 -14.03
CA ARG A 599 31.96 -44.51 -13.82
C ARG A 599 31.65 -43.33 -14.73
N SER A 600 31.88 -42.11 -14.26
CA SER A 600 31.62 -40.85 -14.99
C SER A 600 32.62 -39.75 -14.60
N GLU A 601 32.57 -38.59 -15.24
CA GLU A 601 33.45 -37.44 -14.97
C GLU A 601 33.19 -36.83 -13.59
N ASN A 602 34.22 -36.39 -12.88
CA ASN A 602 34.07 -35.69 -11.60
C ASN A 602 33.73 -34.20 -11.82
N PRO A 603 32.55 -33.71 -11.39
CA PRO A 603 32.24 -32.28 -11.48
C PRO A 603 33.25 -31.38 -10.76
N LEU A 604 33.86 -31.81 -9.64
CA LEU A 604 34.88 -31.00 -8.94
C LEU A 604 36.13 -30.82 -9.81
N TYR A 605 36.60 -31.87 -10.46
CA TYR A 605 37.74 -31.79 -11.36
C TYR A 605 37.44 -30.88 -12.56
N PHE A 606 36.23 -31.00 -13.12
CA PHE A 606 35.80 -30.12 -14.20
C PHE A 606 35.84 -28.65 -13.78
N MET A 607 35.32 -28.31 -12.60
CA MET A 607 35.26 -26.92 -12.13
C MET A 607 36.63 -26.34 -11.74
N GLU A 608 37.54 -27.14 -11.20
CA GLU A 608 38.83 -26.67 -10.64
C GLU A 608 40.00 -26.77 -11.63
N HIS A 609 39.88 -27.62 -12.66
CA HIS A 609 40.96 -27.86 -13.61
C HIS A 609 40.54 -27.53 -15.05
N ILE A 610 39.37 -27.99 -15.50
CA ILE A 610 38.97 -27.83 -16.92
C ILE A 610 38.40 -26.43 -17.18
N LEU A 611 37.45 -25.98 -16.36
CA LEU A 611 36.77 -24.71 -16.55
C LEU A 611 37.74 -23.51 -16.48
N PRO A 612 38.71 -23.43 -15.55
CA PRO A 612 39.65 -22.32 -15.49
C PRO A 612 40.53 -22.22 -16.75
N GLU A 613 40.96 -23.35 -17.32
CA GLU A 613 41.71 -23.40 -18.58
C GLU A 613 40.89 -22.90 -19.78
N ARG A 614 39.58 -23.13 -19.75
CA ARG A 614 38.63 -22.74 -20.80
C ARG A 614 37.96 -21.39 -20.55
N ARG A 615 38.27 -20.70 -19.45
CA ARG A 615 37.54 -19.48 -19.01
C ARG A 615 37.58 -18.35 -20.05
N SER A 616 38.66 -18.25 -20.83
CA SER A 616 38.83 -17.25 -21.89
C SER A 616 38.35 -17.71 -23.26
N TRP A 617 37.93 -18.96 -23.42
CA TRP A 617 37.43 -19.48 -24.69
C TRP A 617 36.13 -18.78 -25.05
N THR A 618 35.99 -18.38 -26.30
CA THR A 618 34.80 -17.68 -26.79
C THR A 618 34.02 -18.57 -27.74
N TRP A 619 32.68 -18.49 -27.65
CA TRP A 619 31.76 -19.14 -28.58
C TRP A 619 30.98 -18.06 -29.33
N SER A 620 30.77 -18.28 -30.63
CA SER A 620 29.94 -17.39 -31.45
C SER A 620 28.49 -17.78 -31.26
N VAL A 621 27.81 -17.11 -30.33
CA VAL A 621 26.47 -17.47 -29.85
C VAL A 621 25.53 -16.29 -29.94
N TYR A 622 24.23 -16.58 -29.82
CA TYR A 622 23.22 -15.53 -29.77
C TYR A 622 23.09 -14.94 -28.36
N GLU A 623 23.30 -13.63 -28.29
CA GLU A 623 23.00 -12.78 -27.14
C GLU A 623 21.59 -12.17 -27.32
N GLY A 624 20.76 -12.23 -26.29
CA GLY A 624 19.43 -11.65 -26.29
C GLY A 624 19.06 -11.09 -24.92
N SER A 625 17.91 -10.42 -24.83
CA SER A 625 17.34 -10.07 -23.53
C SER A 625 16.83 -11.35 -22.87
N VAL A 626 17.31 -11.63 -21.66
CA VAL A 626 16.91 -12.80 -20.87
C VAL A 626 16.46 -12.37 -19.48
N HIS A 627 15.59 -13.16 -18.87
CA HIS A 627 15.19 -12.97 -17.48
C HIS A 627 16.33 -13.27 -16.51
N GLY A 628 17.18 -14.25 -16.83
CA GLY A 628 18.35 -14.63 -16.06
C GLY A 628 18.06 -15.62 -14.93
N ASP A 629 16.87 -15.51 -14.31
CA ASP A 629 16.31 -16.48 -13.35
C ASP A 629 14.86 -16.86 -13.70
N LEU A 630 14.60 -17.27 -14.95
CA LEU A 630 13.25 -17.68 -15.37
C LEU A 630 12.86 -19.02 -14.74
N ASN A 631 12.08 -18.98 -13.67
CA ASN A 631 11.46 -20.16 -13.05
C ASN A 631 9.91 -19.98 -13.01
N MET A 632 9.17 -21.05 -12.70
CA MET A 632 7.70 -21.01 -12.78
C MET A 632 7.04 -20.14 -11.69
N LYS A 633 7.73 -19.80 -10.61
CA LYS A 633 7.24 -18.84 -9.60
C LYS A 633 7.33 -17.40 -10.08
N ASN A 634 8.31 -17.11 -10.93
CA ASN A 634 8.53 -15.80 -11.55
C ASN A 634 7.63 -15.55 -12.77
N VAL A 635 6.77 -16.52 -13.13
CA VAL A 635 5.73 -16.38 -14.14
C VAL A 635 4.38 -16.39 -13.45
N LEU A 636 3.69 -15.25 -13.44
CA LEU A 636 2.35 -15.10 -12.89
C LEU A 636 1.29 -15.19 -13.99
N MET A 637 0.09 -15.62 -13.61
CA MET A 637 -1.03 -15.70 -14.52
C MET A 637 -2.39 -15.50 -13.85
N ASP A 638 -3.39 -15.19 -14.66
CA ASP A 638 -4.80 -15.14 -14.25
C ASP A 638 -5.62 -16.29 -14.84
N ASP A 639 -6.90 -16.33 -14.46
CA ASP A 639 -7.87 -17.32 -14.92
C ASP A 639 -8.08 -17.29 -16.46
N ASP A 640 -7.79 -16.17 -17.12
CA ASP A 640 -7.90 -15.98 -18.58
C ASP A 640 -6.61 -16.34 -19.34
N ARG A 641 -5.59 -16.87 -18.64
CA ARG A 641 -4.26 -17.20 -19.17
C ARG A 641 -3.50 -15.99 -19.72
N ASN A 642 -3.76 -14.80 -19.18
CA ASN A 642 -2.81 -13.70 -19.29
C ASN A 642 -1.57 -14.05 -18.47
N LEU A 643 -0.38 -13.79 -19.01
CA LEU A 643 0.89 -14.18 -18.43
C LEU A 643 1.77 -12.94 -18.21
N TRP A 644 2.39 -12.88 -17.04
CA TRP A 644 3.25 -11.78 -16.63
C TRP A 644 4.52 -12.31 -15.96
N LEU A 645 5.61 -11.55 -16.10
CA LEU A 645 6.89 -11.87 -15.47
C LEU A 645 7.11 -10.93 -14.28
N ILE A 646 7.78 -11.43 -13.25
CA ILE A 646 8.24 -10.67 -12.07
C ILE A 646 9.66 -11.13 -11.71
N ASP A 647 10.32 -10.43 -10.79
CA ASP A 647 11.70 -10.74 -10.37
C ASP A 647 12.77 -10.45 -11.41
N PHE A 648 12.88 -9.19 -11.77
CA PHE A 648 13.79 -8.70 -12.81
C PHE A 648 15.23 -8.48 -12.35
N ALA A 649 15.61 -8.92 -11.14
CA ALA A 649 16.94 -8.64 -10.57
C ALA A 649 18.10 -9.16 -11.45
N MET A 650 17.88 -10.26 -12.16
CA MET A 650 18.86 -10.87 -13.05
C MET A 650 18.62 -10.58 -14.54
N THR A 651 17.64 -9.72 -14.86
CA THR A 651 17.26 -9.42 -16.24
C THR A 651 18.31 -8.56 -16.92
N GLY A 652 18.74 -9.00 -18.11
CA GLY A 652 19.75 -8.29 -18.89
C GLY A 652 20.06 -8.98 -20.22
N HIS A 653 21.07 -8.47 -20.93
CA HIS A 653 21.61 -9.14 -22.10
C HIS A 653 22.54 -10.28 -21.68
N SER A 654 22.27 -11.49 -22.16
CA SER A 654 23.10 -12.66 -21.90
C SER A 654 22.91 -13.72 -22.99
N HIS A 655 23.56 -14.86 -22.81
CA HIS A 655 23.37 -16.03 -23.66
C HIS A 655 21.90 -16.44 -23.73
N ILE A 656 21.35 -16.52 -24.95
CA ILE A 656 19.90 -16.62 -25.18
C ILE A 656 19.25 -17.90 -24.63
N LEU A 657 20.03 -18.98 -24.48
CA LEU A 657 19.54 -20.26 -23.97
C LEU A 657 19.44 -20.32 -22.44
N ARG A 658 19.89 -19.28 -21.74
CA ARG A 658 19.95 -19.24 -20.28
C ARG A 658 18.61 -19.54 -19.61
N ASP A 659 17.55 -18.87 -20.05
CA ASP A 659 16.20 -19.03 -19.48
C ASP A 659 15.62 -20.43 -19.76
N VAL A 660 15.89 -21.00 -20.95
CA VAL A 660 15.45 -22.34 -21.31
C VAL A 660 16.16 -23.40 -20.46
N ALA A 661 17.47 -23.24 -20.23
CA ALA A 661 18.24 -24.14 -19.36
C ALA A 661 17.75 -24.08 -17.91
N LYS A 662 17.45 -22.88 -17.40
CA LYS A 662 16.86 -22.71 -16.06
C LYS A 662 15.50 -23.40 -15.93
N LEU A 663 14.61 -23.27 -16.91
CA LEU A 663 13.31 -23.94 -16.87
C LEU A 663 13.43 -25.46 -16.97
N GLU A 664 14.34 -25.98 -17.81
CA GLU A 664 14.60 -27.43 -17.88
C GLU A 664 15.12 -27.97 -16.54
N SER A 665 16.02 -27.25 -15.84
CA SER A 665 16.49 -27.67 -14.52
C SER A 665 15.36 -27.68 -13.49
N VAL A 666 14.50 -26.66 -13.47
CA VAL A 666 13.33 -26.59 -12.55
C VAL A 666 12.37 -27.75 -12.80
N LEU A 667 12.09 -28.08 -14.08
CA LEU A 667 11.22 -29.21 -14.43
C LEU A 667 11.74 -30.54 -13.91
N LYS A 668 13.04 -30.79 -14.01
CA LYS A 668 13.65 -32.06 -13.58
C LYS A 668 13.87 -32.14 -12.07
N LEU A 669 14.25 -31.02 -11.45
CA LEU A 669 14.75 -31.00 -10.07
C LEU A 669 13.71 -30.54 -9.06
N GLU A 670 12.72 -29.73 -9.45
CA GLU A 670 11.74 -29.15 -8.51
C GLU A 670 10.31 -29.64 -8.76
N MET A 671 9.93 -29.90 -10.02
CA MET A 671 8.58 -30.32 -10.37
C MET A 671 8.33 -31.83 -10.26
N VAL A 672 9.41 -32.63 -10.21
CA VAL A 672 9.33 -34.09 -10.00
C VAL A 672 9.83 -34.40 -8.57
N PRO A 673 8.98 -34.86 -7.65
CA PRO A 673 9.42 -35.22 -6.31
C PRO A 673 10.25 -36.51 -6.35
N ILE A 674 11.55 -36.39 -6.06
CA ILE A 674 12.50 -37.52 -6.04
C ILE A 674 12.61 -38.06 -4.61
N GLU A 675 11.86 -39.12 -4.32
CA GLU A 675 11.75 -39.68 -2.96
C GLU A 675 12.21 -41.15 -2.87
N SER A 676 12.66 -41.72 -3.99
CA SER A 676 13.13 -43.10 -4.06
C SER A 676 14.29 -43.27 -5.04
N GLU A 677 15.09 -44.32 -4.80
CA GLU A 677 16.16 -44.78 -5.69
C GLU A 677 15.63 -45.12 -7.09
N ASP A 678 14.49 -45.81 -7.19
CA ASP A 678 13.91 -46.20 -8.48
C ASP A 678 13.60 -44.98 -9.35
N ARG A 679 12.99 -43.93 -8.77
CA ARG A 679 12.65 -42.70 -9.49
C ARG A 679 13.90 -41.90 -9.86
N LEU A 680 14.91 -41.86 -8.97
CA LEU A 680 16.22 -41.29 -9.29
C LEU A 680 16.84 -42.01 -10.50
N CYS A 681 16.86 -43.33 -10.51
CA CYS A 681 17.42 -44.12 -11.60
C CYS A 681 16.65 -43.95 -12.91
N GLU A 682 15.31 -43.85 -12.86
CA GLU A 682 14.47 -43.53 -14.03
C GLU A 682 14.84 -42.17 -14.63
N LEU A 683 15.00 -41.13 -13.79
CA LEU A 683 15.42 -39.79 -14.23
C LEU A 683 16.84 -39.79 -14.82
N VAL A 684 17.78 -40.52 -14.22
CA VAL A 684 19.15 -40.66 -14.76
C VAL A 684 19.13 -41.37 -16.12
N ALA A 685 18.31 -42.40 -16.30
CA ALA A 685 18.16 -43.08 -17.58
C ALA A 685 17.63 -42.13 -18.67
N LEU A 686 16.68 -41.26 -18.32
CA LEU A 686 16.18 -40.22 -19.22
C LEU A 686 17.23 -39.15 -19.51
N ASP A 687 18.02 -38.71 -18.53
CA ASP A 687 19.12 -37.77 -18.77
C ASP A 687 20.14 -38.33 -19.75
N ARG A 688 20.50 -39.62 -19.65
CA ARG A 688 21.39 -40.27 -20.63
C ARG A 688 20.83 -40.18 -22.04
N VAL A 689 19.52 -40.41 -22.23
CA VAL A 689 18.85 -40.24 -23.54
C VAL A 689 18.90 -38.76 -23.98
N PHE A 690 18.61 -37.84 -23.06
CA PHE A 690 18.56 -36.40 -23.32
C PHE A 690 19.93 -35.74 -23.50
N LEU A 691 21.02 -36.45 -23.23
CA LEU A 691 22.39 -36.01 -23.48
C LEU A 691 23.02 -36.66 -24.74
N THR A 692 22.32 -37.56 -25.42
CA THR A 692 22.78 -38.15 -26.69
C THR A 692 22.84 -37.21 -27.91
N PRO A 693 21.98 -36.17 -28.04
CA PRO A 693 22.01 -35.29 -29.20
C PRO A 693 23.36 -34.58 -29.39
N LYS A 694 23.74 -34.38 -30.65
CA LYS A 694 24.94 -33.61 -31.04
C LYS A 694 24.60 -32.20 -31.51
N LYS A 695 23.32 -31.95 -31.81
CA LYS A 695 22.82 -30.66 -32.30
C LYS A 695 21.58 -30.22 -31.53
N LEU A 696 21.35 -28.91 -31.42
CA LEU A 696 20.19 -28.37 -30.70
C LEU A 696 18.83 -28.87 -31.23
N GLY A 697 18.67 -28.95 -32.55
CA GLY A 697 17.44 -29.40 -33.21
C GLY A 697 17.17 -30.91 -33.14
N GLU A 698 18.13 -31.70 -32.65
CA GLU A 698 17.97 -33.14 -32.44
C GLU A 698 17.26 -33.40 -31.11
N ILE A 699 15.93 -33.42 -31.12
CA ILE A 699 15.13 -33.56 -29.90
C ILE A 699 14.80 -35.04 -29.66
N PRO A 700 15.32 -35.64 -28.57
CA PRO A 700 15.12 -37.07 -28.29
C PRO A 700 13.64 -37.42 -28.11
N SER A 701 13.26 -38.60 -28.58
CA SER A 701 11.94 -39.17 -28.32
C SER A 701 11.88 -39.76 -26.92
N LEU A 702 10.72 -39.67 -26.26
CA LEU A 702 10.52 -40.30 -24.96
C LEU A 702 10.44 -41.82 -25.13
N PRO A 703 11.11 -42.61 -24.29
CA PRO A 703 10.94 -44.06 -24.25
C PRO A 703 9.47 -44.44 -24.05
N GLU A 704 9.02 -45.51 -24.70
CA GLU A 704 7.70 -46.10 -24.42
C GLU A 704 7.69 -46.70 -23.01
N GLY A 705 6.62 -46.48 -22.24
CA GLY A 705 6.43 -47.13 -20.95
C GLY A 705 6.97 -46.41 -19.71
N ILE A 706 7.24 -45.09 -19.77
CA ILE A 706 7.45 -44.28 -18.56
C ILE A 706 6.23 -44.45 -17.65
N ALA A 707 6.41 -45.10 -16.51
CA ALA A 707 5.32 -45.47 -15.62
C ALA A 707 4.80 -44.26 -14.83
N ASP A 708 5.69 -43.31 -14.56
CA ASP A 708 5.42 -42.15 -13.73
C ASP A 708 4.82 -40.99 -14.54
N PRO A 709 3.59 -40.54 -14.23
CA PRO A 709 2.93 -39.46 -14.95
C PRO A 709 3.61 -38.10 -14.77
N ASP A 710 4.24 -37.84 -13.62
CA ASP A 710 4.91 -36.56 -13.34
C ASP A 710 6.23 -36.49 -14.11
N VAL A 711 6.99 -37.59 -14.16
CA VAL A 711 8.19 -37.71 -15.00
C VAL A 711 7.83 -37.56 -16.47
N ALA A 712 6.80 -38.28 -16.94
CA ALA A 712 6.35 -38.19 -18.33
C ALA A 712 5.91 -36.78 -18.70
N LYS A 713 5.20 -36.08 -17.79
CA LYS A 713 4.79 -34.69 -17.98
C LYS A 713 5.98 -33.75 -18.04
N ALA A 714 6.90 -33.83 -17.08
CA ALA A 714 8.09 -32.98 -17.02
C ALA A 714 8.89 -33.10 -18.32
N PHE A 715 9.18 -34.32 -18.77
CA PHE A 715 9.99 -34.53 -19.97
C PHE A 715 9.26 -34.19 -21.28
N LYS A 716 7.93 -34.29 -21.34
CA LYS A 716 7.15 -33.73 -22.48
C LYS A 716 7.30 -32.21 -22.57
N VAL A 717 7.29 -31.52 -21.42
CA VAL A 717 7.53 -30.07 -21.39
C VAL A 717 8.99 -29.75 -21.72
N VAL A 718 9.96 -30.55 -21.25
CA VAL A 718 11.38 -30.42 -21.65
C VAL A 718 11.58 -30.56 -23.15
N GLN A 719 10.95 -31.55 -23.81
CA GLN A 719 10.98 -31.65 -25.27
C GLN A 719 10.48 -30.36 -25.94
N GLN A 720 9.40 -29.76 -25.41
CA GLN A 720 8.88 -28.51 -25.93
C GLN A 720 9.82 -27.32 -25.68
N LEU A 721 10.46 -27.25 -24.52
CA LEU A 721 11.49 -26.24 -24.23
C LEU A 721 12.67 -26.33 -25.20
N ARG A 722 13.16 -27.54 -25.49
CA ARG A 722 14.23 -27.74 -26.48
C ARG A 722 13.82 -27.35 -27.90
N ARG A 723 12.55 -27.51 -28.28
CA ARG A 723 12.03 -26.94 -29.55
C ARG A 723 12.12 -25.42 -29.57
N TYR A 724 11.84 -24.76 -28.44
CA TYR A 724 12.00 -23.32 -28.34
C TYR A 724 13.46 -22.89 -28.35
N ALA A 725 14.35 -23.63 -27.68
CA ALA A 725 15.79 -23.42 -27.74
C ALA A 725 16.29 -23.41 -29.19
N ASP A 726 15.93 -24.44 -29.96
CA ASP A 726 16.24 -24.56 -31.40
C ASP A 726 15.67 -23.38 -32.21
N THR A 727 14.45 -22.96 -31.90
CA THR A 727 13.81 -21.83 -32.59
C THR A 727 14.53 -20.49 -32.33
N ILE A 728 15.04 -20.25 -31.12
CA ILE A 728 15.64 -18.94 -30.74
C ILE A 728 17.13 -18.85 -31.10
N THR A 729 17.83 -19.96 -31.31
CA THR A 729 19.23 -19.99 -31.76
C THR A 729 19.39 -19.94 -33.28
N LEU A 730 18.30 -19.85 -34.04
CA LEU A 730 18.25 -19.65 -35.49
C LEU A 730 19.06 -20.68 -36.32
N LEU A 731 20.35 -20.43 -36.53
CA LEU A 731 21.26 -21.22 -37.37
C LEU A 731 22.38 -21.90 -36.57
N ASP A 732 22.45 -21.62 -35.27
CA ASP A 732 23.44 -22.22 -34.40
C ASP A 732 22.93 -23.56 -33.89
N GLU A 733 23.68 -24.60 -34.21
CA GLU A 733 23.37 -25.99 -33.90
C GLU A 733 24.21 -26.53 -32.74
N ASP A 734 25.20 -25.78 -32.23
CA ASP A 734 26.09 -26.27 -31.16
C ASP A 734 25.27 -26.52 -29.88
N ILE A 735 25.26 -27.76 -29.41
CA ILE A 735 24.52 -28.15 -28.19
C ILE A 735 25.33 -27.94 -26.91
N LEU A 736 26.64 -27.77 -27.01
CA LEU A 736 27.51 -27.65 -25.83
C LEU A 736 27.23 -26.35 -25.05
N GLN A 737 26.82 -25.29 -25.75
CA GLN A 737 26.32 -24.08 -25.09
C GLN A 737 25.11 -24.33 -24.20
N TYR A 738 24.23 -25.27 -24.59
CA TYR A 738 23.08 -25.64 -23.79
C TYR A 738 23.46 -26.52 -22.61
N TYR A 739 24.33 -27.50 -22.82
CA TYR A 739 24.82 -28.38 -21.76
C TYR A 739 25.62 -27.61 -20.70
N LEU A 740 26.43 -26.62 -21.08
CA LEU A 740 27.14 -25.77 -20.13
C LEU A 740 26.16 -24.94 -19.28
N ALA A 741 25.11 -24.39 -19.89
CA ALA A 741 24.06 -23.67 -19.17
C ALA A 741 23.28 -24.60 -18.22
N LEU A 742 22.99 -25.84 -18.63
CA LEU A 742 22.34 -26.84 -17.77
C LEU A 742 23.23 -27.24 -16.59
N LEU A 743 24.54 -27.42 -16.80
CA LEU A 743 25.49 -27.73 -15.74
C LEU A 743 25.47 -26.66 -14.65
N TYR A 744 25.46 -25.38 -15.03
CA TYR A 744 25.39 -24.26 -14.10
C TYR A 744 24.21 -24.35 -13.13
N TYR A 745 23.01 -24.61 -13.67
CA TYR A 745 21.79 -24.66 -12.86
C TYR A 745 21.61 -25.98 -12.10
N THR A 746 22.25 -27.06 -12.57
CA THR A 746 22.14 -28.39 -11.93
C THR A 746 23.15 -28.52 -10.78
N LEU A 747 24.38 -28.05 -10.97
CA LEU A 747 25.48 -28.25 -10.03
C LEU A 747 25.32 -27.45 -8.72
N CYS A 748 24.52 -26.38 -8.71
CA CYS A 748 24.28 -25.59 -7.51
C CYS A 748 23.28 -26.24 -6.52
N VAL A 749 22.46 -27.18 -6.99
CA VAL A 749 21.37 -27.78 -6.20
C VAL A 749 21.81 -28.47 -4.91
N PRO A 750 22.94 -29.21 -4.85
CA PRO A 750 23.40 -29.84 -3.61
C PRO A 750 23.61 -28.86 -2.44
N ALA A 751 23.87 -27.57 -2.72
CA ALA A 751 24.05 -26.53 -1.69
C ALA A 751 22.74 -26.05 -1.05
N PHE A 752 21.57 -26.40 -1.61
CA PHE A 752 20.29 -25.97 -1.06
C PHE A 752 19.91 -26.80 0.19
N THR A 753 19.37 -26.11 1.19
CA THR A 753 18.94 -26.72 2.46
C THR A 753 17.56 -27.37 2.38
N SER A 754 16.75 -26.94 1.42
CA SER A 754 15.36 -27.34 1.17
C SER A 754 15.22 -28.64 0.35
N VAL A 755 16.32 -29.17 -0.20
CA VAL A 755 16.31 -30.37 -1.04
C VAL A 755 16.68 -31.62 -0.25
N ASN A 756 16.04 -32.75 -0.57
CA ASN A 756 16.32 -34.03 0.07
C ASN A 756 17.58 -34.70 -0.51
N ASP A 757 18.07 -35.76 0.13
CA ASP A 757 19.32 -36.41 -0.29
C ASP A 757 19.26 -37.04 -1.68
N TYR A 758 18.13 -37.64 -2.07
CA TYR A 758 17.97 -38.18 -3.43
C TYR A 758 18.01 -37.09 -4.50
N MET A 759 17.42 -35.92 -4.24
CA MET A 759 17.50 -34.77 -5.16
C MET A 759 18.93 -34.25 -5.29
N ARG A 760 19.68 -34.16 -4.18
CA ARG A 760 21.11 -33.78 -4.22
C ARG A 760 21.92 -34.78 -5.05
N GLU A 761 21.67 -36.07 -4.85
CA GLU A 761 22.35 -37.12 -5.59
C GLU A 761 22.00 -37.12 -7.07
N TYR A 762 20.73 -36.98 -7.43
CA TYR A 762 20.31 -36.86 -8.82
C TYR A 762 20.97 -35.65 -9.50
N ALA A 763 20.95 -34.47 -8.86
CA ALA A 763 21.60 -33.28 -9.39
C ALA A 763 23.12 -33.49 -9.58
N TRP A 764 23.78 -34.16 -8.63
CA TRP A 764 25.20 -34.48 -8.74
C TRP A 764 25.51 -35.44 -9.89
N ILE A 765 24.74 -36.53 -10.01
CA ILE A 765 24.89 -37.51 -11.09
C ILE A 765 24.62 -36.84 -12.44
N SER A 766 23.56 -36.04 -12.56
CA SER A 766 23.24 -35.30 -13.79
C SER A 766 24.34 -34.30 -14.16
N SER A 767 24.93 -33.60 -13.17
CA SER A 767 26.09 -32.74 -13.38
C SER A 767 27.32 -33.52 -13.88
N SER A 768 27.57 -34.72 -13.33
CA SER A 768 28.64 -35.60 -13.78
C SER A 768 28.46 -36.03 -15.24
N LEU A 769 27.23 -36.39 -15.65
CA LEU A 769 26.91 -36.75 -17.03
C LEU A 769 27.02 -35.54 -17.99
N LEU A 770 26.66 -34.34 -17.53
CA LEU A 770 26.86 -33.10 -18.29
C LEU A 770 28.35 -32.80 -18.50
N CYS A 771 29.19 -32.99 -17.48
CA CYS A 771 30.65 -32.87 -17.61
C CYS A 771 31.21 -33.88 -18.62
N GLU A 772 30.73 -35.13 -18.58
CA GLU A 772 31.10 -36.18 -19.56
C GLU A 772 30.73 -35.74 -21.00
N ALA A 773 29.52 -35.25 -21.23
CA ALA A 773 29.09 -34.75 -22.53
C ALA A 773 29.94 -33.55 -23.01
N LEU A 774 30.25 -32.60 -22.12
CA LEU A 774 31.10 -31.44 -22.42
C LEU A 774 32.56 -31.82 -22.71
N ARG A 775 33.07 -32.90 -22.11
CA ARG A 775 34.42 -33.42 -22.40
C ARG A 775 34.45 -34.20 -23.72
N MET A 776 33.49 -35.10 -23.94
CA MET A 776 33.44 -35.96 -25.14
C MET A 776 33.20 -35.18 -26.44
N HIS A 777 32.54 -34.03 -26.38
CA HIS A 777 32.18 -33.24 -27.57
C HIS A 777 32.97 -31.93 -27.70
N GLY A 778 33.60 -31.45 -26.62
CA GLY A 778 34.40 -30.22 -26.62
C GLY A 778 35.90 -30.44 -26.89
N GLY A 779 36.26 -31.56 -27.52
CA GLY A 779 37.63 -31.88 -27.92
C GLY A 779 37.79 -31.84 -29.44
N ASP A 780 38.09 -30.65 -29.96
CA ASP A 780 38.90 -30.40 -31.16
C ASP A 780 39.55 -29.01 -31.06
#